data_AF-A0AAE4CL63-F1
#
_entry.id   AF-A0AAE4CL63-F1
#
_cell.length_a   1.000
_cell.length_b   1.000
_cell.length_c   1.000
_cell.angle_alpha   90.00
_cell.angle_beta   90.00
_cell.angle_gamma   90.00
#
_symmetry.space_group_name_H-M   'P 1'
#
loop_
_entity.id
_entity.type
_entity.pdbx_description
1 polymer ?
#
loop_
_entity_poly.entity_id
_entity_poly.type
_entity_poly.pdbx_seq_one_letter_code
_entity_poly.pdbx_strand_id
1 'polypeptide(L)'
;MGKYENSSVRSSRYNGFRSGSPVVPAGTNPLGLDVGNALLRNGDYGLRLIRHSGRVFLSGDGTGTGIPLGSEPTWSDLYRMLIRLRRTRRSYDQGWLDHLARSLQGRLPGTAAIEVTSTGVMDTGVVGTGTETHGGTWRVPSDEWSRFAAAVETDSLLRMHCATRFAPATPPESRTHSPPAPPHPGYPGGTIAVGLPDLINPVPGLARGLLHQVLRNRFEHREDELAYFLEHFIRPPLRAFRLALDNHHIGLLALHGHGIGFELSPELQATGRIVVTEHARVRQAGRLGAAEVREGVRALADTLDTLSAGFRSSPDGSLSAGSTPAGSTPAGRTPGGDYSEAAVRAGVNRVIAEELRHLEAHTADVLSGEHPLQCFVHTVPTEQDEILKRVLHTVQERTRLRRWEPQRPKPTVVIDLDLCGIVPLQRTLDAARAVSGPRAGAPNGIEELAQPTSLSVLPAYVRSAWCNFVEISGLAAKYPAVNWRRVHTEFFRAFAQPGEQLRTDTVNAGLARFVWDVHDAGGRVVFCTGRRGHVRGYTREVLDTAGVPDAELLCMPDDHSRSSSELKAQLLRTLDDIDLVAVFDDRPAHRLAMTEEFSGALAVAVEIPGMATARRSDQSAADAAPVIATFETSPRPRAGTAASEHRTATLSHAHSLEEVQVPALRSNRSAQRWAVHLTADESLAIVDALVADTDRSAERAARRARTKFTSGSESPAESGIPADVEERDRTVRQLHHLFTRKQFLKGSRSNYRVTDMHRDAAPFLERGSPIEVVLLGFPIKQSLSRLKAFGPLPDLAELGALVRLRELQSAVRWVYPPGLHFNILTDGRHFRPRPASATGAYCGKLRQYLELAGMDGCTSITEIDAVAGQRRGAGLERERTALFMRHRHLLNTALRHFDITDKPLRTLDAVTEFACAVSGPNAALLARSLGMFREILMSMVYSVPVPAPGTVDRLAWSRLVYADIYNLTDGGVSLEVRQARTAVLRRAWHNVIRYLATLRTDEALGYDDLFPDRVRLTVNAAAPGKCGFTYLGGSGLLPWQGTGTLDQRGHVAVDFAVSLIDQGFVPVYSPLLGRRQPWMMVPAQYTRLCSSAEQIGGDRIGGMRLDEEFAARARLRRK
;
A
#
# COMPACT_ATOMS: atom_id res chain seq x y z
N MET A 1 -81.02 7.45 31.84
CA MET A 1 -82.19 8.33 31.78
C MET A 1 -81.74 9.65 31.18
N GLY A 2 -82.38 10.26 30.18
CA GLY A 2 -83.54 9.85 29.35
C GLY A 2 -83.46 10.55 27.98
N LYS A 3 -84.28 10.11 27.02
CA LYS A 3 -84.34 10.65 25.64
C LYS A 3 -85.15 11.96 25.57
N TYR A 4 -84.95 12.74 24.49
CA TYR A 4 -85.94 13.21 23.48
C TYR A 4 -85.24 14.37 22.70
N GLU A 5 -85.01 14.36 21.38
CA GLU A 5 -85.92 14.41 20.21
C GLU A 5 -86.88 15.63 20.23
N ASN A 6 -87.13 16.39 19.14
CA ASN A 6 -86.45 16.54 17.83
C ASN A 6 -87.03 17.81 17.10
N SER A 7 -86.57 18.13 15.88
CA SER A 7 -87.14 19.08 14.87
C SER A 7 -86.98 20.61 15.08
N SER A 8 -86.85 21.47 14.05
CA SER A 8 -86.32 21.32 12.66
C SER A 8 -86.14 22.69 11.96
N VAL A 9 -85.16 22.83 11.02
CA VAL A 9 -85.22 23.65 9.76
C VAL A 9 -85.37 25.19 9.93
N ARG A 10 -84.60 26.13 9.33
CA ARG A 10 -83.59 26.28 8.24
C ARG A 10 -82.88 27.65 8.48
N SER A 11 -81.83 28.15 7.80
CA SER A 11 -80.93 27.67 6.73
C SER A 11 -79.70 28.59 6.54
N SER A 12 -78.56 28.02 6.11
CA SER A 12 -77.51 28.63 5.28
C SER A 12 -76.65 29.80 5.80
N ARG A 13 -75.36 29.51 6.06
CA ARG A 13 -74.26 29.85 5.13
C ARG A 13 -73.12 28.82 5.25
N TYR A 14 -72.61 28.36 4.11
CA TYR A 14 -71.41 27.53 4.00
C TYR A 14 -70.19 28.41 3.68
N ASN A 15 -69.05 28.15 4.32
CA ASN A 15 -67.76 28.12 3.62
C ASN A 15 -66.75 27.33 4.46
N GLY A 16 -66.08 26.36 3.85
CA GLY A 16 -65.32 25.33 4.56
C GLY A 16 -63.83 25.59 4.69
N PHE A 17 -63.26 25.27 5.85
CA PHE A 17 -61.82 25.07 6.00
C PHE A 17 -61.38 23.82 5.23
N ARG A 18 -60.35 23.92 4.39
CA ARG A 18 -59.63 22.75 3.87
C ARG A 18 -58.61 22.29 4.90
N SER A 19 -58.72 21.05 5.35
CA SER A 19 -57.68 20.37 6.12
C SER A 19 -56.43 20.13 5.26
N GLY A 20 -55.26 20.53 5.75
CA GLY A 20 -53.99 20.13 5.13
C GLY A 20 -53.77 18.62 5.24
N SER A 21 -53.41 17.96 4.14
CA SER A 21 -53.08 16.54 4.14
C SER A 21 -51.83 16.24 4.97
N PRO A 22 -51.76 15.10 5.67
CA PRO A 22 -50.54 14.69 6.36
C PRO A 22 -49.39 14.47 5.35
N VAL A 23 -48.19 14.92 5.70
CA VAL A 23 -46.99 14.73 4.88
C VAL A 23 -46.64 13.24 4.86
N VAL A 24 -46.81 12.60 3.71
CA VAL A 24 -46.53 11.16 3.54
C VAL A 24 -45.00 10.92 3.53
N PRO A 25 -44.47 9.95 4.29
CA PRO A 25 -43.02 9.78 4.44
C PRO A 25 -42.29 9.40 3.15
N ALA A 26 -41.02 9.82 3.05
CA ALA A 26 -40.17 9.58 1.90
C ALA A 26 -40.07 8.08 1.53
N GLY A 27 -40.25 7.76 0.25
CA GLY A 27 -40.14 6.39 -0.27
C GLY A 27 -41.24 5.41 0.17
N THR A 28 -42.16 5.79 1.05
CA THR A 28 -43.30 4.95 1.50
C THR A 28 -44.54 5.05 0.61
N ASN A 29 -44.54 5.98 -0.35
CA ASN A 29 -45.60 6.11 -1.35
C ASN A 29 -45.81 4.78 -2.13
N PRO A 30 -47.06 4.41 -2.46
CA PRO A 30 -47.35 3.24 -3.27
C PRO A 30 -46.60 3.26 -4.62
N LEU A 31 -46.02 2.12 -4.98
CA LEU A 31 -45.34 1.92 -6.24
C LEU A 31 -46.37 1.72 -7.37
N GLY A 32 -46.63 2.77 -8.13
CA GLY A 32 -47.42 2.69 -9.36
C GLY A 32 -46.72 1.79 -10.39
N LEU A 33 -47.40 0.74 -10.86
CA LEU A 33 -46.83 -0.26 -11.77
C LEU A 33 -46.29 0.35 -13.08
N ASP A 34 -47.03 1.28 -13.68
CA ASP A 34 -46.63 1.88 -14.97
C ASP A 34 -45.44 2.84 -14.82
N VAL A 35 -45.41 3.63 -13.75
CA VAL A 35 -44.30 4.54 -13.42
C VAL A 35 -43.04 3.74 -13.08
N GLY A 36 -43.18 2.69 -12.26
CA GLY A 36 -42.07 1.78 -11.95
C GLY A 36 -41.58 1.00 -13.17
N ASN A 37 -42.46 0.58 -14.07
CA ASN A 37 -42.08 -0.07 -15.33
C ASN A 37 -41.41 0.88 -16.31
N ALA A 38 -41.89 2.12 -16.44
CA ALA A 38 -41.23 3.14 -17.24
C ALA A 38 -39.81 3.40 -16.74
N LEU A 39 -39.64 3.55 -15.42
CA LEU A 39 -38.35 3.74 -14.77
C LEU A 39 -37.39 2.55 -14.97
N LEU A 40 -37.86 1.31 -14.79
CA LEU A 40 -37.01 0.13 -14.99
C LEU A 40 -36.55 -0.04 -16.43
N ARG A 41 -37.40 0.33 -17.41
CA ARG A 41 -37.02 0.41 -18.83
C ARG A 41 -36.04 1.56 -19.10
N ASN A 42 -36.36 2.77 -18.67
CA ASN A 42 -35.51 3.96 -18.87
C ASN A 42 -34.11 3.79 -18.27
N GLY A 43 -33.98 3.03 -17.18
CA GLY A 43 -32.69 2.71 -16.54
C GLY A 43 -31.90 1.54 -17.14
N ASP A 44 -32.44 0.88 -18.16
CA ASP A 44 -31.95 -0.40 -18.70
C ASP A 44 -31.60 -1.43 -17.60
N TYR A 45 -32.53 -1.60 -16.64
CA TYR A 45 -32.33 -2.55 -15.55
C TYR A 45 -32.48 -4.02 -16.00
N GLY A 46 -33.08 -4.26 -17.17
CA GLY A 46 -33.46 -5.61 -17.64
C GLY A 46 -34.62 -6.23 -16.84
N LEU A 47 -35.45 -5.39 -16.21
CA LEU A 47 -36.47 -5.77 -15.23
C LEU A 47 -37.81 -5.08 -15.51
N ARG A 48 -38.90 -5.67 -15.01
CA ARG A 48 -40.27 -5.14 -15.05
C ARG A 48 -41.07 -5.55 -13.81
N LEU A 49 -42.00 -4.70 -13.41
CA LEU A 49 -43.03 -4.99 -12.42
C LEU A 49 -44.22 -5.68 -13.11
N ILE A 50 -44.65 -6.81 -12.57
CA ILE A 50 -45.87 -7.51 -12.98
C ILE A 50 -46.79 -7.71 -11.77
N ARG A 51 -48.11 -7.55 -11.93
CA ARG A 51 -49.07 -7.90 -10.89
C ARG A 51 -49.67 -9.28 -11.20
N HIS A 52 -49.58 -10.20 -10.24
CA HIS A 52 -50.10 -11.55 -10.34
C HIS A 52 -50.72 -11.95 -9.00
N SER A 53 -51.95 -12.47 -9.03
CA SER A 53 -52.68 -12.94 -7.82
C SER A 53 -52.68 -11.92 -6.67
N GLY A 54 -53.01 -10.66 -6.99
CA GLY A 54 -53.05 -9.53 -6.04
C GLY A 54 -51.69 -8.96 -5.63
N ARG A 55 -50.58 -9.65 -5.88
CA ARG A 55 -49.22 -9.25 -5.49
C ARG A 55 -48.42 -8.72 -6.68
N VAL A 56 -47.50 -7.81 -6.42
CA VAL A 56 -46.54 -7.28 -7.40
C VAL A 56 -45.22 -8.06 -7.28
N PHE A 57 -44.66 -8.42 -8.42
CA PHE A 57 -43.39 -9.12 -8.56
C PHE A 57 -42.45 -8.33 -9.48
N LEU A 58 -41.16 -8.38 -9.18
CA LEU A 58 -40.09 -7.90 -10.04
C LEU A 58 -39.57 -9.07 -10.89
N SER A 59 -39.75 -9.01 -12.21
CA SER A 59 -39.47 -10.08 -13.17
C SER A 59 -38.53 -9.58 -14.28
N GLY A 60 -37.72 -10.47 -14.84
CA GLY A 60 -36.68 -10.15 -15.83
C GLY A 60 -35.39 -10.93 -15.58
N ASP A 61 -34.30 -10.49 -16.20
CA ASP A 61 -33.04 -11.24 -16.22
C ASP A 61 -32.50 -11.52 -14.80
N GLY A 62 -32.14 -12.78 -14.53
CA GLY A 62 -31.59 -13.21 -13.25
C GLY A 62 -32.58 -13.24 -12.08
N THR A 63 -33.88 -12.98 -12.30
CA THR A 63 -34.92 -13.04 -11.24
C THR A 63 -35.64 -14.40 -11.14
N GLY A 64 -35.35 -15.34 -12.05
CA GLY A 64 -36.04 -16.63 -12.12
C GLY A 64 -37.52 -16.46 -12.44
N THR A 65 -38.39 -17.01 -11.59
CA THR A 65 -39.86 -16.88 -11.69
C THR A 65 -40.40 -15.50 -11.27
N GLY A 66 -39.52 -14.59 -10.83
CA GLY A 66 -39.87 -13.25 -10.37
C GLY A 66 -39.93 -13.14 -8.85
N ILE A 67 -39.50 -11.99 -8.31
CA ILE A 67 -39.33 -11.78 -6.87
C ILE A 67 -40.49 -10.95 -6.31
N PRO A 68 -41.26 -11.43 -5.32
CA PRO A 68 -42.39 -10.69 -4.77
C PRO A 68 -41.94 -9.43 -4.03
N LEU A 69 -42.61 -8.31 -4.29
CA LEU A 69 -42.45 -7.05 -3.56
C LEU A 69 -43.57 -6.80 -2.53
N GLY A 70 -44.73 -7.44 -2.67
CA GLY A 70 -45.87 -7.28 -1.76
C GLY A 70 -47.21 -7.13 -2.50
N SER A 71 -48.32 -6.98 -1.77
CA SER A 71 -49.62 -6.57 -2.33
C SER A 71 -49.63 -5.09 -2.72
N GLU A 72 -49.07 -4.27 -1.81
CA GLU A 72 -48.90 -2.82 -1.92
C GLU A 72 -47.42 -2.46 -1.72
N PRO A 73 -46.54 -2.78 -2.69
CA PRO A 73 -45.14 -2.41 -2.59
C PRO A 73 -44.98 -0.90 -2.56
N THR A 74 -44.00 -0.42 -1.79
CA THR A 74 -43.58 0.97 -1.82
C THR A 74 -42.42 1.18 -2.79
N TRP A 75 -42.10 2.43 -3.11
CA TRP A 75 -40.87 2.74 -3.85
C TRP A 75 -39.62 2.20 -3.13
N SER A 76 -39.59 2.25 -1.80
CA SER A 76 -38.53 1.65 -0.99
C SER A 76 -38.40 0.12 -1.14
N ASP A 77 -39.46 -0.60 -1.50
CA ASP A 77 -39.41 -2.07 -1.66
C ASP A 77 -38.85 -2.49 -3.03
N LEU A 78 -39.27 -1.82 -4.11
CA LEU A 78 -38.58 -1.94 -5.40
C LEU A 78 -37.09 -1.63 -5.25
N TYR A 79 -36.81 -0.55 -4.54
CA TYR A 79 -35.46 -0.05 -4.32
C TYR A 79 -34.55 -1.03 -3.56
N ARG A 80 -35.02 -1.56 -2.42
CA ARG A 80 -34.37 -2.65 -1.69
C ARG A 80 -34.11 -3.86 -2.58
N MET A 81 -34.99 -4.12 -3.55
CA MET A 81 -34.83 -5.24 -4.48
C MET A 81 -33.77 -5.01 -5.55
N LEU A 82 -33.68 -3.79 -6.11
CA LEU A 82 -32.61 -3.42 -7.06
C LEU A 82 -31.22 -3.55 -6.40
N ILE A 83 -31.09 -3.10 -5.16
CA ILE A 83 -29.88 -3.28 -4.33
C ILE A 83 -29.55 -4.77 -4.15
N ARG A 84 -30.53 -5.59 -3.73
CA ARG A 84 -30.35 -7.04 -3.54
C ARG A 84 -29.93 -7.76 -4.82
N LEU A 85 -30.48 -7.35 -5.96
CA LEU A 85 -30.12 -7.87 -7.29
C LEU A 85 -28.77 -7.34 -7.81
N ARG A 86 -28.13 -6.41 -7.10
CA ARG A 86 -26.85 -5.77 -7.48
C ARG A 86 -26.89 -5.18 -8.88
N ARG A 87 -28.04 -4.65 -9.28
CA ARG A 87 -28.21 -3.98 -10.57
C ARG A 87 -27.77 -2.54 -10.42
N THR A 88 -26.65 -2.18 -11.02
CA THR A 88 -26.31 -0.79 -11.27
C THR A 88 -27.01 -0.31 -12.52
N ARG A 89 -27.36 0.97 -12.53
CA ARG A 89 -28.00 1.62 -13.66
C ARG A 89 -27.02 1.88 -14.81
N ARG A 90 -27.43 1.55 -16.04
CA ARG A 90 -26.56 1.67 -17.24
C ARG A 90 -26.71 3.00 -17.96
N SER A 91 -27.94 3.51 -18.06
CA SER A 91 -28.28 4.79 -18.69
C SER A 91 -28.44 5.90 -17.66
N TYR A 92 -28.14 7.14 -18.04
CA TYR A 92 -28.46 8.34 -17.25
C TYR A 92 -29.94 8.73 -17.41
N ASP A 93 -30.56 9.26 -16.35
CA ASP A 93 -31.89 9.91 -16.37
C ASP A 93 -31.85 10.91 -15.24
N GLN A 94 -31.95 12.17 -15.63
CA GLN A 94 -31.97 13.29 -14.71
C GLN A 94 -33.23 13.26 -13.84
N GLY A 95 -34.38 12.87 -14.40
CA GLY A 95 -35.64 12.79 -13.68
C GLY A 95 -35.63 11.77 -12.54
N TRP A 96 -34.90 10.65 -12.70
CA TRP A 96 -34.66 9.68 -11.62
C TRP A 96 -33.78 10.25 -10.50
N LEU A 97 -32.66 10.89 -10.86
CA LEU A 97 -31.76 11.49 -9.86
C LEU A 97 -32.43 12.65 -9.13
N ASP A 98 -33.18 13.50 -9.84
CA ASP A 98 -34.00 14.57 -9.27
C ASP A 98 -35.12 14.00 -8.38
N HIS A 99 -35.71 12.84 -8.73
CA HIS A 99 -36.72 12.17 -7.88
C HIS A 99 -36.10 11.58 -6.61
N LEU A 100 -34.94 10.94 -6.72
CA LEU A 100 -34.21 10.37 -5.58
C LEU A 100 -33.69 11.47 -4.64
N ALA A 101 -33.08 12.53 -5.19
CA ALA A 101 -32.62 13.69 -4.43
C ALA A 101 -33.76 14.38 -3.67
N ARG A 102 -34.89 14.64 -4.35
CA ARG A 102 -36.11 15.19 -3.71
C ARG A 102 -36.69 14.29 -2.63
N SER A 103 -36.70 12.97 -2.86
CA SER A 103 -37.17 11.98 -1.87
C SER A 103 -36.31 11.99 -0.62
N LEU A 104 -34.98 12.03 -0.78
CA LEU A 104 -34.03 12.10 0.36
C LEU A 104 -34.11 13.44 1.10
N GLN A 105 -34.40 14.53 0.40
CA GLN A 105 -34.64 15.86 0.98
C GLN A 105 -36.08 16.07 1.49
N GLY A 106 -36.91 15.02 1.54
CA GLY A 106 -38.26 15.06 2.11
C GLY A 106 -39.27 15.95 1.38
N ARG A 107 -39.05 16.29 0.09
CA ARG A 107 -39.93 17.19 -0.68
C ARG A 107 -40.61 16.45 -1.82
N LEU A 108 -41.94 16.35 -1.78
CA LEU A 108 -42.74 15.78 -2.86
C LEU A 108 -42.79 16.74 -4.08
N PRO A 109 -42.99 16.22 -5.30
CA PRO A 109 -43.49 17.03 -6.41
C PRO A 109 -44.97 17.36 -6.15
N GLY A 110 -45.33 18.65 -6.09
CA GLY A 110 -46.74 19.08 -6.19
C GLY A 110 -47.41 19.53 -4.88
N THR A 111 -46.84 20.49 -4.16
CA THR A 111 -47.59 21.37 -3.25
C THR A 111 -47.32 22.82 -3.62
N ALA A 112 -48.37 23.55 -4.00
CA ALA A 112 -48.28 24.94 -4.47
C ALA A 112 -47.70 25.87 -3.40
N ALA A 113 -47.03 26.94 -3.85
CA ALA A 113 -46.52 27.98 -2.96
C ALA A 113 -47.68 28.66 -2.21
N ILE A 114 -47.46 28.92 -0.92
CA ILE A 114 -48.27 29.86 -0.14
C ILE A 114 -47.41 31.11 0.01
N GLU A 115 -47.82 32.19 -0.64
CA GLU A 115 -47.24 33.51 -0.43
C GLU A 115 -47.46 33.93 1.02
N VAL A 116 -46.40 34.33 1.72
CA VAL A 116 -46.50 35.04 2.99
C VAL A 116 -46.27 36.52 2.71
N THR A 117 -47.37 37.26 2.60
CA THR A 117 -47.36 38.72 2.49
C THR A 117 -46.86 39.34 3.80
N SER A 118 -45.65 39.89 3.81
CA SER A 118 -45.17 40.74 4.91
C SER A 118 -45.58 42.19 4.71
N THR A 119 -46.48 42.68 5.56
CA THR A 119 -46.95 44.08 5.58
C THR A 119 -46.07 44.98 6.45
N GLY A 120 -45.71 46.17 5.94
CA GLY A 120 -45.00 47.23 6.66
C GLY A 120 -43.47 47.07 6.62
N VAL A 121 -42.67 48.13 6.49
CA VAL A 121 -42.91 49.57 6.73
C VAL A 121 -42.43 50.41 5.54
N MET A 122 -43.03 51.59 5.32
CA MET A 122 -42.60 52.53 4.28
C MET A 122 -41.26 53.19 4.62
N ASP A 123 -40.41 53.39 3.62
CA ASP A 123 -39.52 54.55 3.57
C ASP A 123 -39.50 55.13 2.15
N THR A 124 -39.37 56.45 2.03
CA THR A 124 -39.81 57.21 0.85
C THR A 124 -38.69 57.68 -0.06
N GLY A 125 -38.63 57.07 -1.26
CA GLY A 125 -38.38 57.74 -2.53
C GLY A 125 -36.97 58.26 -2.87
N VAL A 126 -36.43 57.78 -4.00
CA VAL A 126 -36.17 58.60 -5.20
C VAL A 126 -36.41 57.71 -6.43
N VAL A 127 -37.05 58.26 -7.47
CA VAL A 127 -37.40 57.53 -8.70
C VAL A 127 -36.26 57.56 -9.72
N GLY A 128 -35.87 56.39 -10.22
CA GLY A 128 -35.00 56.22 -11.39
C GLY A 128 -35.58 55.14 -12.31
N THR A 129 -36.12 55.53 -13.46
CA THR A 129 -36.78 54.61 -14.40
C THR A 129 -35.77 53.84 -15.25
N GLY A 130 -35.64 52.54 -15.04
CA GLY A 130 -34.86 51.63 -15.88
C GLY A 130 -35.54 50.26 -15.98
N THR A 131 -35.71 49.75 -17.21
CA THR A 131 -36.38 48.47 -17.47
C THR A 131 -35.51 47.28 -17.08
N GLU A 132 -35.82 46.61 -15.96
CA GLU A 132 -35.15 45.37 -15.57
C GLU A 132 -35.72 44.16 -16.30
N THR A 133 -34.92 43.55 -17.17
CA THR A 133 -35.08 42.15 -17.54
C THR A 133 -34.66 41.27 -16.35
N HIS A 134 -35.47 40.25 -16.01
CA HIS A 134 -35.15 39.29 -14.96
C HIS A 134 -33.97 38.38 -15.34
N GLY A 135 -32.75 38.91 -15.26
CA GLY A 135 -31.50 38.17 -15.35
C GLY A 135 -31.05 37.70 -13.97
N GLY A 136 -31.23 36.41 -13.66
CA GLY A 136 -30.66 35.82 -12.46
C GLY A 136 -29.15 35.95 -12.45
N THR A 137 -28.59 36.73 -11.51
CA THR A 137 -27.15 36.99 -11.41
C THR A 137 -26.40 35.76 -10.90
N TRP A 138 -25.89 34.95 -11.82
CA TRP A 138 -24.90 33.92 -11.53
C TRP A 138 -23.64 34.58 -10.95
N ARG A 139 -23.28 34.28 -9.69
CA ARG A 139 -21.95 34.65 -9.19
C ARG A 139 -20.89 33.92 -10.01
N VAL A 140 -20.00 34.69 -10.64
CA VAL A 140 -18.83 34.14 -11.34
C VAL A 140 -18.02 33.33 -10.33
N PRO A 141 -17.63 32.07 -10.65
CA PRO A 141 -16.80 31.28 -9.75
C PRO A 141 -15.45 31.99 -9.51
N SER A 142 -14.92 31.93 -8.29
CA SER A 142 -13.60 32.49 -8.01
C SER A 142 -12.52 31.74 -8.80
N ASP A 143 -11.40 32.41 -9.11
CA ASP A 143 -10.23 31.77 -9.74
C ASP A 143 -9.75 30.56 -8.94
N GLU A 144 -9.81 30.64 -7.61
CA GLU A 144 -9.42 29.57 -6.69
C GLU A 144 -10.36 28.36 -6.78
N TRP A 145 -11.66 28.59 -6.90
CA TRP A 145 -12.63 27.51 -7.16
C TRP A 145 -12.40 26.88 -8.53
N SER A 146 -12.18 27.69 -9.56
CA SER A 146 -11.95 27.21 -10.94
C SER A 146 -10.69 26.35 -11.02
N ARG A 147 -9.61 26.75 -10.33
CA ARG A 147 -8.39 25.93 -10.18
C ARG A 147 -8.66 24.62 -9.44
N PHE A 148 -9.43 24.65 -8.34
CA PHE A 148 -9.78 23.44 -7.60
C PHE A 148 -10.65 22.47 -8.41
N ALA A 149 -11.65 22.98 -9.13
CA ALA A 149 -12.49 22.16 -10.02
C ALA A 149 -11.64 21.52 -11.13
N ALA A 150 -10.74 22.28 -11.76
CA ALA A 150 -9.79 21.76 -12.74
C ALA A 150 -8.85 20.71 -12.14
N ALA A 151 -8.36 20.90 -10.91
CA ALA A 151 -7.55 19.92 -10.19
C ALA A 151 -8.33 18.62 -9.91
N VAL A 152 -9.59 18.72 -9.49
CA VAL A 152 -10.48 17.54 -9.28
C VAL A 152 -10.81 16.81 -10.60
N GLU A 153 -10.81 17.50 -11.74
CA GLU A 153 -11.02 16.89 -13.05
C GLU A 153 -9.76 16.18 -13.59
N THR A 154 -8.59 16.81 -13.41
CA THR A 154 -7.30 16.38 -14.00
C THR A 154 -6.48 15.44 -13.11
N ASP A 155 -6.35 15.72 -11.80
CA ASP A 155 -5.66 14.84 -10.85
C ASP A 155 -6.53 13.60 -10.57
N SER A 156 -6.11 12.49 -11.16
CA SER A 156 -6.85 11.22 -11.07
C SER A 156 -6.91 10.64 -9.66
N LEU A 157 -6.00 11.00 -8.74
CA LEU A 157 -6.04 10.57 -7.33
C LEU A 157 -6.99 11.44 -6.52
N LEU A 158 -7.00 12.75 -6.74
CA LEU A 158 -7.98 13.64 -6.11
C LEU A 158 -9.40 13.29 -6.58
N ARG A 159 -9.57 13.05 -7.88
CA ARG A 159 -10.83 12.63 -8.53
C ARG A 159 -11.45 11.34 -7.97
N MET A 160 -10.64 10.43 -7.43
CA MET A 160 -11.11 9.19 -6.78
C MET A 160 -11.81 9.40 -5.45
N HIS A 161 -11.56 10.53 -4.79
CA HIS A 161 -12.04 10.83 -3.44
C HIS A 161 -12.84 12.14 -3.35
N CYS A 162 -12.82 12.94 -4.41
CA CYS A 162 -13.49 14.23 -4.48
C CYS A 162 -14.25 14.38 -5.80
N ALA A 163 -15.41 15.02 -5.71
CA ALA A 163 -16.11 15.67 -6.80
C ALA A 163 -16.44 17.11 -6.36
N THR A 164 -16.86 17.93 -7.32
CA THR A 164 -17.39 19.27 -7.08
C THR A 164 -18.86 19.32 -7.49
N ARG A 165 -19.63 20.24 -6.91
CA ARG A 165 -20.95 20.61 -7.40
C ARG A 165 -21.15 22.11 -7.23
N PHE A 166 -21.45 22.80 -8.33
CA PHE A 166 -21.77 24.23 -8.26
C PHE A 166 -23.12 24.44 -7.58
N ALA A 167 -23.14 25.16 -6.46
CA ALA A 167 -24.35 25.55 -5.75
C ALA A 167 -24.81 26.95 -6.22
N PRO A 168 -26.03 27.12 -6.79
CA PRO A 168 -26.55 28.43 -7.18
C PRO A 168 -26.87 29.29 -5.95
N ALA A 169 -26.63 30.60 -6.07
CA ALA A 169 -26.76 31.56 -4.95
C ALA A 169 -28.22 31.84 -4.52
N THR A 170 -29.19 31.57 -5.40
CA THR A 170 -30.63 31.70 -5.14
C THR A 170 -31.32 30.44 -5.69
N PRO A 171 -32.31 29.85 -4.98
CA PRO A 171 -32.97 28.64 -5.46
C PRO A 171 -33.93 28.98 -6.62
N PRO A 172 -33.70 28.51 -7.85
CA PRO A 172 -34.70 28.63 -8.91
C PRO A 172 -35.93 27.78 -8.57
N GLU A 173 -37.11 28.21 -8.98
CA GLU A 173 -38.38 27.50 -8.75
C GLU A 173 -38.38 26.10 -9.39
N SER A 174 -37.66 25.94 -10.50
CA SER A 174 -37.29 24.64 -11.06
C SER A 174 -35.88 24.22 -10.61
N ARG A 175 -35.75 23.62 -9.43
CA ARG A 175 -34.49 23.02 -8.95
C ARG A 175 -34.15 21.75 -9.74
N THR A 176 -33.43 21.88 -10.84
CA THR A 176 -32.66 20.77 -11.42
C THR A 176 -31.41 20.52 -10.57
N HIS A 177 -31.22 19.30 -10.07
CA HIS A 177 -30.04 18.97 -9.27
C HIS A 177 -28.84 18.73 -10.20
N SER A 178 -27.89 19.66 -10.23
CA SER A 178 -26.62 19.43 -10.94
C SER A 178 -25.88 18.23 -10.34
N PRO A 179 -25.51 17.21 -11.13
CA PRO A 179 -24.83 16.02 -10.64
C PRO A 179 -23.39 16.34 -10.18
N PRO A 180 -22.75 15.46 -9.39
CA PRO A 180 -21.35 15.60 -9.03
C PRO A 180 -20.44 15.59 -10.27
N ALA A 181 -19.53 16.55 -10.36
CA ALA A 181 -18.57 16.69 -11.45
C ALA A 181 -17.12 16.46 -10.96
N PRO A 182 -16.31 15.63 -11.64
CA PRO A 182 -16.66 14.79 -12.79
C PRO A 182 -17.48 13.55 -12.37
N PRO A 183 -18.25 12.93 -13.29
CA PRO A 183 -19.11 11.78 -12.98
C PRO A 183 -18.31 10.56 -12.49
N HIS A 184 -18.94 9.72 -11.65
CA HIS A 184 -18.29 8.53 -11.11
C HIS A 184 -18.34 7.36 -12.13
N PRO A 185 -17.20 6.74 -12.52
CA PRO A 185 -17.15 5.74 -13.59
C PRO A 185 -17.95 4.47 -13.29
N GLY A 186 -17.97 4.04 -12.02
CA GLY A 186 -18.73 2.87 -11.60
C GLY A 186 -20.26 3.03 -11.61
N TYR A 187 -20.78 4.24 -11.86
CA TYR A 187 -22.22 4.55 -11.88
C TYR A 187 -22.56 5.42 -13.11
N PRO A 188 -22.53 4.85 -14.33
CA PRO A 188 -22.77 5.61 -15.56
C PRO A 188 -24.19 6.18 -15.64
N GLY A 189 -25.15 5.61 -14.91
CA GLY A 189 -26.48 6.21 -14.72
C GLY A 189 -26.55 7.45 -13.83
N GLY A 190 -25.39 7.98 -13.39
CA GLY A 190 -25.23 9.16 -12.55
C GLY A 190 -25.27 8.83 -11.05
N THR A 191 -24.95 9.84 -10.24
CA THR A 191 -24.84 9.79 -8.78
C THR A 191 -25.52 10.99 -8.14
N ILE A 192 -25.73 10.94 -6.83
CA ILE A 192 -26.30 12.04 -6.04
C ILE A 192 -25.33 12.53 -4.98
N ALA A 193 -25.37 13.83 -4.66
CA ALA A 193 -24.63 14.43 -3.56
C ALA A 193 -25.57 14.77 -2.41
N VAL A 194 -25.42 14.07 -1.28
CA VAL A 194 -26.21 14.27 -0.05
C VAL A 194 -25.39 15.07 0.96
N GLY A 195 -25.96 16.14 1.53
CA GLY A 195 -25.26 16.97 2.53
C GLY A 195 -25.03 16.21 3.85
N LEU A 196 -24.02 16.62 4.63
CA LEU A 196 -23.76 16.01 5.94
C LEU A 196 -25.00 16.01 6.88
N PRO A 197 -25.81 17.09 6.97
CA PRO A 197 -27.04 17.08 7.79
C PRO A 197 -28.08 16.06 7.30
N ASP A 198 -28.27 15.93 5.98
CA ASP A 198 -29.24 15.00 5.38
C ASP A 198 -28.81 13.53 5.52
N LEU A 199 -27.50 13.29 5.62
CA LEU A 199 -26.92 11.96 5.81
C LEU A 199 -27.10 11.45 7.25
N ILE A 200 -26.94 12.34 8.24
CA ILE A 200 -26.86 12.00 9.66
C ILE A 200 -28.21 12.13 10.37
N ASN A 201 -28.99 13.18 10.07
CA ASN A 201 -30.25 13.41 10.76
C ASN A 201 -31.34 12.42 10.31
N PRO A 202 -32.23 11.99 11.23
CA PRO A 202 -33.34 11.12 10.86
C PRO A 202 -34.34 11.86 9.96
N VAL A 203 -34.45 11.41 8.71
CA VAL A 203 -35.43 11.91 7.73
C VAL A 203 -36.80 11.24 7.98
N PRO A 204 -37.94 11.97 7.93
CA PRO A 204 -39.27 11.38 8.07
C PRO A 204 -39.53 10.22 7.10
N GLY A 205 -39.67 9.01 7.65
CA GLY A 205 -39.82 7.74 6.91
C GLY A 205 -38.62 6.79 7.01
N LEU A 206 -37.44 7.30 7.39
CA LEU A 206 -36.24 6.51 7.67
C LEU A 206 -35.95 6.52 9.17
N ALA A 207 -36.53 5.56 9.89
CA ALA A 207 -36.49 5.45 11.36
C ALA A 207 -35.07 5.38 11.99
N ARG A 208 -34.00 5.27 11.20
CA ARG A 208 -32.60 5.28 11.65
C ARG A 208 -31.69 6.22 10.83
N GLY A 209 -32.26 7.17 10.08
CA GLY A 209 -31.50 8.08 9.21
C GLY A 209 -30.90 7.41 7.97
N LEU A 210 -30.26 8.21 7.11
CA LEU A 210 -29.75 7.74 5.82
C LEU A 210 -28.43 6.98 5.95
N LEU A 211 -27.53 7.40 6.83
CA LEU A 211 -26.24 6.73 7.05
C LEU A 211 -26.42 5.24 7.35
N HIS A 212 -27.29 4.87 8.31
CA HIS A 212 -27.61 3.47 8.61
C HIS A 212 -28.18 2.71 7.42
N GLN A 213 -28.97 3.36 6.56
CA GLN A 213 -29.47 2.71 5.35
C GLN A 213 -28.33 2.38 4.38
N VAL A 214 -27.38 3.31 4.17
CA VAL A 214 -26.18 3.06 3.34
C VAL A 214 -25.30 1.96 3.94
N LEU A 215 -25.07 1.98 5.26
CA LEU A 215 -24.28 0.94 5.95
C LEU A 215 -24.91 -0.46 5.86
N ARG A 216 -26.25 -0.55 5.88
CA ARG A 216 -26.99 -1.81 5.60
C ARG A 216 -26.88 -2.27 4.15
N ASN A 217 -26.74 -1.34 3.21
CA ASN A 217 -26.73 -1.60 1.77
C ASN A 217 -25.32 -1.90 1.21
N ARG A 218 -24.30 -2.01 2.07
CA ARG A 218 -22.92 -2.31 1.67
C ARG A 218 -22.83 -3.56 0.77
N PHE A 219 -22.15 -3.41 -0.37
CA PHE A 219 -22.04 -4.40 -1.45
C PHE A 219 -21.64 -5.80 -0.96
N GLU A 220 -20.74 -5.83 0.02
CA GLU A 220 -20.29 -7.04 0.68
C GLU A 220 -20.86 -7.08 2.10
N HIS A 221 -21.93 -7.83 2.31
CA HIS A 221 -22.42 -8.15 3.67
C HIS A 221 -21.41 -9.00 4.49
N ARG A 222 -20.23 -9.28 3.93
CA ARG A 222 -19.07 -9.88 4.60
C ARG A 222 -18.08 -8.84 5.11
N GLU A 223 -18.12 -7.60 4.62
CA GLU A 223 -17.31 -6.52 5.17
C GLU A 223 -17.85 -6.11 6.56
N ASP A 224 -16.90 -5.96 7.48
CA ASP A 224 -17.07 -5.32 8.77
C ASP A 224 -17.64 -3.90 8.59
N GLU A 225 -18.61 -3.53 9.42
CA GLU A 225 -19.38 -2.30 9.23
C GLU A 225 -18.58 -1.05 9.58
N LEU A 226 -17.78 -1.12 10.65
CA LEU A 226 -16.85 -0.06 11.02
C LEU A 226 -15.77 0.10 9.93
N ALA A 227 -15.22 -0.99 9.40
CA ALA A 227 -14.26 -0.92 8.28
C ALA A 227 -14.86 -0.27 7.02
N TYR A 228 -16.12 -0.58 6.68
CA TYR A 228 -16.82 0.07 5.56
C TYR A 228 -17.06 1.57 5.83
N PHE A 229 -17.45 1.94 7.04
CA PHE A 229 -17.63 3.33 7.46
C PHE A 229 -16.32 4.14 7.37
N LEU A 230 -15.23 3.58 7.91
CA LEU A 230 -13.92 4.21 7.91
C LEU A 230 -13.39 4.46 6.48
N GLU A 231 -13.55 3.51 5.56
CA GLU A 231 -13.06 3.65 4.18
C GLU A 231 -13.92 4.59 3.31
N HIS A 232 -15.23 4.68 3.54
CA HIS A 232 -16.16 5.42 2.65
C HIS A 232 -16.67 6.77 3.18
N PHE A 233 -16.54 7.05 4.49
CA PHE A 233 -17.00 8.31 5.09
C PHE A 233 -15.90 9.07 5.83
N ILE A 234 -14.98 8.38 6.51
CA ILE A 234 -13.88 9.03 7.26
C ILE A 234 -12.66 9.28 6.38
N ARG A 235 -12.20 8.28 5.62
CA ARG A 235 -11.02 8.45 4.74
C ARG A 235 -11.22 9.48 3.61
N PRO A 236 -12.36 9.55 2.90
CA PRO A 236 -12.50 10.46 1.76
C PRO A 236 -12.33 11.96 2.07
N PRO A 237 -12.93 12.56 3.13
CA PRO A 237 -12.68 13.98 3.44
C PRO A 237 -11.23 14.26 3.81
N LEU A 238 -10.61 13.40 4.64
CA LEU A 238 -9.18 13.49 4.97
C LEU A 238 -8.30 13.41 3.72
N ARG A 239 -8.61 12.47 2.82
CA ARG A 239 -7.84 12.23 1.60
C ARG A 239 -7.98 13.35 0.58
N ALA A 240 -9.19 13.89 0.40
CA ALA A 240 -9.44 15.03 -0.48
C ALA A 240 -8.76 16.30 0.07
N PHE A 241 -8.87 16.58 1.37
CA PHE A 241 -8.16 17.67 2.05
C PHE A 241 -6.64 17.54 1.86
N ARG A 242 -6.08 16.37 2.19
CA ARG A 242 -4.65 16.09 2.09
C ARG A 242 -4.14 16.23 0.64
N LEU A 243 -4.84 15.67 -0.35
CA LEU A 243 -4.40 15.75 -1.75
C LEU A 243 -4.53 17.17 -2.33
N ALA A 244 -5.59 17.91 -1.98
CA ALA A 244 -5.71 19.31 -2.38
C ALA A 244 -4.56 20.17 -1.83
N LEU A 245 -4.13 19.91 -0.60
CA LEU A 245 -3.04 20.64 0.05
C LEU A 245 -1.64 20.20 -0.42
N ASP A 246 -1.33 18.88 -0.36
CA ASP A 246 -0.03 18.30 -0.74
C ASP A 246 0.32 18.51 -2.23
N ASN A 247 -0.64 18.24 -3.14
CA ASN A 247 -0.38 18.19 -4.59
C ASN A 247 -0.66 19.53 -5.29
N HIS A 248 -1.66 20.30 -4.83
CA HIS A 248 -2.17 21.48 -5.54
C HIS A 248 -1.99 22.80 -4.77
N HIS A 249 -1.52 22.73 -3.51
CA HIS A 249 -1.44 23.88 -2.61
C HIS A 249 -2.79 24.61 -2.47
N ILE A 250 -3.89 23.87 -2.31
CA ILE A 250 -5.25 24.38 -2.13
C ILE A 250 -5.78 24.01 -0.74
N GLY A 251 -6.18 25.01 0.04
CA GLY A 251 -6.88 24.85 1.31
C GLY A 251 -8.39 24.74 1.13
N LEU A 252 -8.99 23.72 1.73
CA LEU A 252 -10.44 23.50 1.78
C LEU A 252 -10.95 23.89 3.18
N LEU A 253 -11.42 25.14 3.34
CA LEU A 253 -11.70 25.70 4.66
C LEU A 253 -13.12 25.41 5.19
N ALA A 254 -14.04 24.95 4.34
CA ALA A 254 -15.45 24.71 4.69
C ALA A 254 -15.88 23.24 4.48
N LEU A 255 -15.08 22.28 4.97
CA LEU A 255 -15.45 20.86 4.97
C LEU A 255 -16.43 20.51 6.11
N HIS A 256 -17.49 21.30 6.28
CA HIS A 256 -18.52 21.09 7.32
C HIS A 256 -19.93 21.52 6.85
N GLY A 257 -20.96 21.07 7.58
CA GLY A 257 -22.35 21.50 7.38
C GLY A 257 -22.83 21.34 5.94
N HIS A 258 -23.13 22.45 5.28
CA HIS A 258 -23.60 22.49 3.89
C HIS A 258 -22.47 22.61 2.85
N GLY A 259 -21.21 22.86 3.25
CA GLY A 259 -20.07 22.96 2.33
C GLY A 259 -19.54 21.60 1.83
N ILE A 260 -19.87 20.52 2.56
CA ILE A 260 -19.54 19.14 2.23
C ILE A 260 -20.79 18.26 2.03
N GLY A 261 -20.77 17.47 0.97
CA GLY A 261 -21.66 16.32 0.78
C GLY A 261 -20.92 15.01 0.57
N PHE A 262 -21.65 13.92 0.60
CA PHE A 262 -21.17 12.57 0.30
C PHE A 262 -21.85 12.07 -0.98
N GLU A 263 -21.06 11.50 -1.88
CA GLU A 263 -21.60 10.95 -3.12
C GLU A 263 -22.13 9.53 -2.88
N LEU A 264 -23.38 9.31 -3.26
CA LEU A 264 -24.04 8.01 -3.22
C LEU A 264 -24.44 7.58 -4.64
N SER A 265 -24.39 6.27 -4.89
CA SER A 265 -25.01 5.67 -6.06
C SER A 265 -26.53 5.87 -6.06
N PRO A 266 -27.20 5.69 -7.20
CA PRO A 266 -28.66 5.61 -7.23
C PRO A 266 -29.17 4.52 -6.28
N GLU A 267 -28.41 3.45 -6.06
CA GLU A 267 -28.65 2.33 -5.14
C GLU A 267 -28.19 2.58 -3.67
N LEU A 268 -27.97 3.84 -3.25
CA LEU A 268 -27.66 4.26 -1.86
C LEU A 268 -26.45 3.50 -1.30
N GLN A 269 -25.40 3.42 -2.11
CA GLN A 269 -24.09 2.91 -1.72
C GLN A 269 -23.10 4.07 -1.79
N ALA A 270 -22.32 4.27 -0.73
CA ALA A 270 -21.30 5.32 -0.72
C ALA A 270 -20.25 5.03 -1.80
N THR A 271 -19.99 6.00 -2.68
CA THR A 271 -19.04 5.82 -3.79
C THR A 271 -17.59 5.85 -3.31
N GLY A 272 -17.33 6.48 -2.16
CA GLY A 272 -16.00 6.79 -1.65
C GLY A 272 -15.53 8.21 -1.98
N ARG A 273 -16.41 9.06 -2.53
CA ARG A 273 -16.14 10.48 -2.78
C ARG A 273 -16.93 11.41 -1.86
N ILE A 274 -16.26 12.48 -1.43
CA ILE A 274 -16.94 13.70 -0.97
C ILE A 274 -17.31 14.56 -2.18
N VAL A 275 -18.27 15.46 -1.98
CA VAL A 275 -18.67 16.48 -2.95
C VAL A 275 -18.51 17.84 -2.28
N VAL A 276 -17.53 18.63 -2.72
CA VAL A 276 -17.36 20.01 -2.25
C VAL A 276 -18.37 20.89 -2.97
N THR A 277 -19.03 21.75 -2.22
CA THR A 277 -20.19 22.54 -2.70
C THR A 277 -20.09 24.04 -2.44
N GLU A 278 -19.21 24.47 -1.54
CA GLU A 278 -19.02 25.88 -1.19
C GLU A 278 -17.77 26.47 -1.89
N HIS A 279 -18.00 27.34 -2.87
CA HIS A 279 -16.93 27.96 -3.66
C HIS A 279 -16.19 29.10 -2.95
N ALA A 280 -16.82 29.75 -1.97
CA ALA A 280 -16.28 30.93 -1.31
C ALA A 280 -15.11 30.64 -0.35
N ARG A 281 -14.94 29.38 0.08
CA ARG A 281 -14.02 28.93 1.13
C ARG A 281 -12.91 27.98 0.62
N VAL A 282 -12.66 28.00 -0.69
CA VAL A 282 -11.49 27.39 -1.32
C VAL A 282 -10.43 28.47 -1.53
N ARG A 283 -9.20 28.25 -1.06
CA ARG A 283 -8.12 29.25 -1.00
C ARG A 283 -6.77 28.67 -1.42
N GLN A 284 -5.86 29.50 -1.95
CA GLN A 284 -4.47 29.09 -2.19
C GLN A 284 -3.67 29.00 -0.88
N ALA A 285 -3.01 27.87 -0.61
CA ALA A 285 -2.34 27.57 0.66
C ALA A 285 -1.24 28.57 1.03
N GLY A 286 -0.42 29.01 0.06
CA GLY A 286 0.60 30.05 0.27
C GLY A 286 0.05 31.46 0.57
N ARG A 287 -1.27 31.62 0.66
CA ARG A 287 -1.96 32.86 1.08
C ARG A 287 -2.75 32.70 2.38
N LEU A 288 -2.77 31.50 2.98
CA LEU A 288 -3.51 31.23 4.21
C LEU A 288 -2.78 31.80 5.43
N GLY A 289 -3.50 32.57 6.24
CA GLY A 289 -3.08 32.90 7.59
C GLY A 289 -3.24 31.70 8.54
N ALA A 290 -2.41 31.63 9.59
CA ALA A 290 -2.49 30.56 10.59
C ALA A 290 -3.87 30.46 11.28
N ALA A 291 -4.66 31.54 11.31
CA ALA A 291 -6.04 31.52 11.79
C ALA A 291 -6.99 30.75 10.85
N GLU A 292 -6.86 30.96 9.53
CA GLU A 292 -7.67 30.29 8.52
C GLU A 292 -7.37 28.79 8.45
N VAL A 293 -6.09 28.40 8.57
CA VAL A 293 -5.73 26.97 8.65
C VAL A 293 -6.37 26.32 9.88
N ARG A 294 -6.31 26.96 11.05
CA ARG A 294 -6.97 26.45 12.26
C ARG A 294 -8.49 26.36 12.11
N GLU A 295 -9.13 27.31 11.42
CA GLU A 295 -10.58 27.24 11.10
C GLU A 295 -10.89 26.04 10.21
N GLY A 296 -10.16 25.86 9.09
CA GLY A 296 -10.37 24.74 8.16
C GLY A 296 -10.09 23.36 8.77
N VAL A 297 -9.05 23.23 9.59
CA VAL A 297 -8.74 21.97 10.29
C VAL A 297 -9.77 21.64 11.38
N ARG A 298 -10.31 22.63 12.08
CA ARG A 298 -11.42 22.42 13.02
C ARG A 298 -12.70 22.00 12.29
N ALA A 299 -13.05 22.68 11.19
CA ALA A 299 -14.18 22.28 10.35
C ALA A 299 -14.09 20.82 9.87
N LEU A 300 -12.89 20.37 9.47
CA LEU A 300 -12.66 18.97 9.13
C LEU A 300 -12.85 18.04 10.34
N ALA A 301 -12.26 18.38 11.50
CA ALA A 301 -12.38 17.59 12.73
C ALA A 301 -13.86 17.48 13.19
N ASP A 302 -14.59 18.59 13.21
CA ASP A 302 -16.01 18.65 13.58
C ASP A 302 -16.87 17.75 12.67
N THR A 303 -16.55 17.67 11.38
CA THR A 303 -17.19 16.74 10.45
C THR A 303 -16.88 15.28 10.77
N LEU A 304 -15.64 14.93 11.11
CA LEU A 304 -15.27 13.56 11.51
C LEU A 304 -15.97 13.15 12.81
N ASP A 305 -16.07 14.06 13.78
CA ASP A 305 -16.80 13.83 15.03
C ASP A 305 -18.31 13.72 14.79
N THR A 306 -18.89 14.56 13.91
CA THR A 306 -20.31 14.49 13.51
C THR A 306 -20.64 13.15 12.84
N LEU A 307 -19.80 12.70 11.90
CA LEU A 307 -19.93 11.38 11.26
C LEU A 307 -19.83 10.25 12.30
N SER A 308 -18.91 10.35 13.25
CA SER A 308 -18.68 9.35 14.30
C SER A 308 -19.83 9.28 15.30
N ALA A 309 -20.42 10.42 15.66
CA ALA A 309 -21.63 10.50 16.47
C ALA A 309 -22.84 9.92 15.72
N GLY A 310 -22.99 10.24 14.43
CA GLY A 310 -24.05 9.69 13.58
C GLY A 310 -23.97 8.17 13.43
N PHE A 311 -22.78 7.62 13.19
CA PHE A 311 -22.56 6.16 13.13
C PHE A 311 -23.01 5.44 14.42
N ARG A 312 -22.78 6.07 15.58
CA ARG A 312 -23.15 5.54 16.90
C ARG A 312 -24.62 5.74 17.27
N SER A 313 -25.34 6.64 16.61
CA SER A 313 -26.70 7.05 17.00
C SER A 313 -27.76 6.02 16.56
N SER A 314 -27.79 4.88 17.25
CA SER A 314 -28.84 3.87 17.12
C SER A 314 -29.91 4.06 18.21
N PRO A 315 -31.21 4.24 17.88
CA PRO A 315 -32.24 4.54 18.88
C PRO A 315 -32.58 3.42 19.88
N ASP A 316 -32.17 2.17 19.66
CA ASP A 316 -32.54 1.02 20.49
C ASP A 316 -31.68 0.88 21.76
N GLY A 317 -31.47 1.99 22.47
CA GLY A 317 -30.78 2.03 23.77
C GLY A 317 -31.72 1.89 24.98
N SER A 318 -33.04 1.99 24.78
CA SER A 318 -34.03 1.87 25.85
C SER A 318 -35.23 1.03 25.39
N LEU A 319 -35.26 -0.24 25.82
CA LEU A 319 -36.43 -1.13 26.04
C LEU A 319 -36.03 -2.62 25.92
N SER A 320 -35.19 -3.13 26.83
CA SER A 320 -35.25 -4.54 27.21
C SER A 320 -34.59 -4.83 28.57
N ALA A 321 -35.23 -4.36 29.65
CA ALA A 321 -35.17 -5.07 30.92
C ALA A 321 -36.33 -6.08 30.93
N GLY A 322 -36.15 -7.21 30.25
CA GLY A 322 -37.20 -8.19 30.01
C GLY A 322 -36.64 -9.57 29.68
N SER A 323 -36.59 -10.45 30.68
CA SER A 323 -36.11 -11.82 30.57
C SER A 323 -37.07 -12.70 29.76
N THR A 324 -36.54 -13.45 28.78
CA THR A 324 -37.16 -14.69 28.26
C THR A 324 -36.09 -15.57 27.56
N PRO A 325 -36.24 -16.91 27.52
CA PRO A 325 -35.12 -17.82 27.29
C PRO A 325 -34.83 -18.15 25.82
N ALA A 326 -33.67 -18.76 25.60
CA ALA A 326 -33.13 -19.11 24.28
C ALA A 326 -34.01 -20.10 23.49
N GLY A 327 -34.25 -19.79 22.21
CA GLY A 327 -35.01 -20.71 21.33
C GLY A 327 -35.41 -20.24 19.94
N SER A 328 -34.78 -19.22 19.33
CA SER A 328 -35.14 -18.80 17.95
C SER A 328 -33.99 -18.18 17.15
N THR A 329 -34.05 -18.37 15.83
CA THR A 329 -33.05 -18.06 14.80
C THR A 329 -32.64 -16.58 14.73
N PRO A 330 -31.35 -16.22 14.51
CA PRO A 330 -30.90 -14.83 14.56
C PRO A 330 -31.20 -14.05 13.26
N ALA A 331 -32.43 -13.54 13.13
CA ALA A 331 -32.88 -12.70 12.02
C ALA A 331 -33.19 -11.26 12.48
N GLY A 332 -32.19 -10.53 12.96
CA GLY A 332 -32.40 -9.17 13.46
C GLY A 332 -31.18 -8.47 14.07
N ARG A 333 -30.04 -8.38 13.36
CA ARG A 333 -28.91 -7.56 13.83
C ARG A 333 -29.12 -6.07 13.52
N THR A 334 -28.88 -5.23 14.53
CA THR A 334 -28.89 -3.77 14.46
C THR A 334 -27.57 -3.26 13.85
N PRO A 335 -27.59 -2.43 12.80
CA PRO A 335 -26.37 -1.76 12.32
C PRO A 335 -25.90 -0.72 13.35
N GLY A 336 -24.60 -0.44 13.40
CA GLY A 336 -23.95 0.55 14.28
C GLY A 336 -23.92 0.24 15.78
N GLY A 337 -24.73 -0.71 16.28
CA GLY A 337 -24.92 -0.95 17.71
C GLY A 337 -23.82 -1.77 18.42
N ASP A 338 -23.00 -2.52 17.69
CA ASP A 338 -22.08 -3.52 18.27
C ASP A 338 -20.68 -2.96 18.60
N TYR A 339 -20.34 -1.73 18.21
CA TYR A 339 -19.01 -1.14 18.43
C TYR A 339 -19.02 -0.12 19.57
N SER A 340 -18.07 -0.27 20.51
CA SER A 340 -17.87 0.71 21.58
C SER A 340 -17.37 2.06 21.05
N GLU A 341 -17.62 3.14 21.80
CA GLU A 341 -17.05 4.47 21.52
C GLU A 341 -15.53 4.41 21.31
N ALA A 342 -14.83 3.70 22.19
CA ALA A 342 -13.39 3.54 22.12
C ALA A 342 -12.95 2.85 20.81
N ALA A 343 -13.70 1.85 20.32
CA ALA A 343 -13.39 1.17 19.07
C ALA A 343 -13.59 2.08 17.84
N VAL A 344 -14.68 2.86 17.80
CA VAL A 344 -14.93 3.83 16.72
C VAL A 344 -13.86 4.92 16.73
N ARG A 345 -13.60 5.54 17.90
CA ARG A 345 -12.58 6.59 18.08
C ARG A 345 -11.18 6.11 17.71
N ALA A 346 -10.80 4.89 18.13
CA ALA A 346 -9.51 4.29 17.74
C ALA A 346 -9.43 4.01 16.23
N GLY A 347 -10.53 3.60 15.60
CA GLY A 347 -10.63 3.42 14.15
C GLY A 347 -10.45 4.74 13.39
N VAL A 348 -11.13 5.80 13.83
CA VAL A 348 -11.04 7.15 13.23
C VAL A 348 -9.64 7.73 13.40
N ASN A 349 -9.09 7.71 14.61
CA ASN A 349 -7.73 8.18 14.89
C ASN A 349 -6.68 7.43 14.05
N ARG A 350 -6.87 6.13 13.79
CA ARG A 350 -6.00 5.35 12.89
C ARG A 350 -6.06 5.87 11.46
N VAL A 351 -7.25 6.16 10.92
CA VAL A 351 -7.39 6.71 9.55
C VAL A 351 -6.81 8.13 9.46
N ILE A 352 -7.02 8.98 10.47
CA ILE A 352 -6.41 10.31 10.54
C ILE A 352 -4.89 10.18 10.52
N ALA A 353 -4.30 9.31 11.36
CA ALA A 353 -2.87 9.03 11.36
C ALA A 353 -2.40 8.51 9.99
N GLU A 354 -3.06 7.53 9.38
CA GLU A 354 -2.68 6.98 8.07
C GLU A 354 -2.67 8.02 6.93
N GLU A 355 -3.59 9.00 6.96
CA GLU A 355 -3.71 10.05 5.94
C GLU A 355 -2.86 11.29 6.24
N LEU A 356 -2.59 11.63 7.50
CA LEU A 356 -1.71 12.76 7.89
C LEU A 356 -0.25 12.35 8.17
N ARG A 357 0.10 11.07 8.03
CA ARG A 357 1.50 10.60 8.06
C ARG A 357 2.21 10.76 6.72
N HIS A 358 3.50 11.11 6.81
CA HIS A 358 4.42 11.33 5.69
C HIS A 358 3.83 12.37 4.71
N LEU A 359 3.54 13.56 5.24
CA LEU A 359 3.22 14.75 4.46
C LEU A 359 4.49 15.30 3.80
N GLU A 360 4.30 16.19 2.83
CA GLU A 360 5.42 17.02 2.36
C GLU A 360 5.73 18.12 3.38
N ALA A 361 6.99 18.58 3.45
CA ALA A 361 7.45 19.53 4.46
C ALA A 361 6.55 20.77 4.54
N HIS A 362 6.33 21.44 3.39
CA HIS A 362 5.47 22.61 3.30
C HIS A 362 4.03 22.37 3.80
N THR A 363 3.48 21.15 3.68
CA THR A 363 2.13 20.82 4.16
C THR A 363 2.14 20.63 5.68
N ALA A 364 3.18 19.99 6.23
CA ALA A 364 3.36 19.91 7.68
C ALA A 364 3.61 21.30 8.30
N ASP A 365 4.32 22.19 7.60
CA ASP A 365 4.54 23.58 8.01
C ASP A 365 3.24 24.40 8.00
N VAL A 366 2.40 24.26 6.95
CA VAL A 366 1.07 24.88 6.91
C VAL A 366 0.17 24.35 8.04
N LEU A 367 0.20 23.04 8.31
CA LEU A 367 -0.53 22.38 9.40
C LEU A 367 0.20 22.44 10.75
N SER A 368 1.15 23.38 10.93
CA SER A 368 1.80 23.61 12.20
C SER A 368 0.98 24.52 13.11
N GLY A 369 0.99 24.23 14.42
CA GLY A 369 0.29 25.00 15.44
C GLY A 369 -1.00 24.37 15.98
N GLU A 370 -1.64 25.07 16.91
CA GLU A 370 -2.68 24.51 17.80
C GLU A 370 -4.02 24.24 17.10
N HIS A 371 -4.26 22.98 16.74
CA HIS A 371 -5.54 22.50 16.23
C HIS A 371 -5.77 21.00 16.55
N PRO A 372 -7.03 20.50 16.55
CA PRO A 372 -7.35 19.14 17.01
C PRO A 372 -6.56 18.00 16.33
N LEU A 373 -6.13 18.20 15.08
CA LEU A 373 -5.40 17.17 14.32
C LEU A 373 -3.87 17.26 14.44
N GLN A 374 -3.32 18.16 15.26
CA GLN A 374 -1.88 18.49 15.27
C GLN A 374 -1.02 17.28 15.63
N CYS A 375 -1.46 16.46 16.58
CA CYS A 375 -0.77 15.25 17.02
C CYS A 375 -0.69 14.13 15.96
N PHE A 376 -1.38 14.27 14.83
CA PHE A 376 -1.33 13.34 13.70
C PHE A 376 -0.51 13.88 12.50
N VAL A 377 -0.16 15.17 12.51
CA VAL A 377 0.66 15.78 11.45
C VAL A 377 2.08 15.23 11.57
N HIS A 378 2.51 14.46 10.56
CA HIS A 378 3.84 13.84 10.57
C HIS A 378 4.55 13.95 9.22
N THR A 379 5.78 14.45 9.25
CA THR A 379 6.70 14.51 8.11
C THR A 379 8.04 13.88 8.48
N VAL A 380 8.71 13.32 7.48
CA VAL A 380 10.12 12.87 7.58
C VAL A 380 10.96 13.88 6.79
N PRO A 381 12.01 14.50 7.35
CA PRO A 381 12.91 15.37 6.59
C PRO A 381 13.57 14.63 5.42
N THR A 382 13.72 15.27 4.26
CA THR A 382 14.31 14.62 3.07
C THR A 382 15.75 14.19 3.31
N GLU A 383 16.54 15.01 4.01
CA GLU A 383 17.92 14.68 4.35
C GLU A 383 17.98 13.40 5.22
N GLN A 384 17.17 13.32 6.27
CA GLN A 384 17.04 12.12 7.12
C GLN A 384 16.67 10.87 6.32
N ASP A 385 15.68 10.96 5.43
CA ASP A 385 15.25 9.84 4.59
C ASP A 385 16.38 9.31 3.70
N GLU A 386 17.11 10.21 3.05
CA GLU A 386 18.27 9.87 2.21
C GLU A 386 19.44 9.28 3.03
N ILE A 387 19.73 9.81 4.22
CA ILE A 387 20.77 9.28 5.12
C ILE A 387 20.45 7.83 5.51
N LEU A 388 19.24 7.58 6.02
CA LEU A 388 18.83 6.26 6.48
C LEU A 388 18.75 5.25 5.32
N LYS A 389 18.22 5.66 4.16
CA LYS A 389 18.21 4.83 2.94
C LYS A 389 19.62 4.54 2.41
N ARG A 390 20.56 5.49 2.49
CA ARG A 390 21.97 5.27 2.15
C ARG A 390 22.62 4.23 3.07
N VAL A 391 22.32 4.25 4.37
CA VAL A 391 22.80 3.22 5.31
C VAL A 391 22.25 1.85 4.92
N LEU A 392 20.93 1.73 4.73
CA LEU A 392 20.29 0.47 4.31
C LEU A 392 20.85 -0.06 2.98
N HIS A 393 21.01 0.80 1.97
CA HIS A 393 21.60 0.43 0.69
C HIS A 393 23.05 -0.05 0.83
N THR A 394 23.83 0.58 1.72
CA THR A 394 25.21 0.16 1.99
C THR A 394 25.25 -1.20 2.69
N VAL A 395 24.35 -1.46 3.65
CA VAL A 395 24.18 -2.79 4.26
C VAL A 395 23.85 -3.83 3.18
N GLN A 396 22.86 -3.56 2.33
CA GLN A 396 22.46 -4.47 1.24
C GLN A 396 23.62 -4.78 0.27
N GLU A 397 24.41 -3.78 -0.12
CA GLU A 397 25.54 -3.99 -1.03
C GLU A 397 26.68 -4.78 -0.36
N ARG A 398 27.01 -4.51 0.90
CA ARG A 398 28.01 -5.28 1.65
C ARG A 398 27.53 -6.72 1.93
N THR A 399 26.25 -6.92 2.26
CA THR A 399 25.60 -8.25 2.32
C THR A 399 25.70 -8.97 0.97
N ARG A 400 25.46 -8.25 -0.14
CA ARG A 400 25.56 -8.81 -1.49
C ARG A 400 26.99 -9.26 -1.80
N LEU A 401 28.01 -8.49 -1.43
CA LEU A 401 29.42 -8.87 -1.57
C LEU A 401 29.74 -10.12 -0.74
N ARG A 402 29.22 -10.20 0.49
CA ARG A 402 29.32 -11.37 1.38
C ARG A 402 28.82 -12.68 0.75
N ARG A 403 27.80 -12.62 -0.12
CA ARG A 403 27.31 -13.81 -0.86
C ARG A 403 28.33 -14.41 -1.84
N TRP A 404 29.26 -13.59 -2.34
CA TRP A 404 30.34 -14.03 -3.23
C TRP A 404 31.62 -14.36 -2.45
N GLU A 405 31.83 -13.69 -1.31
CA GLU A 405 32.98 -13.86 -0.44
C GLU A 405 32.52 -14.10 1.01
N PRO A 406 32.12 -15.35 1.37
CA PRO A 406 31.51 -15.65 2.67
C PRO A 406 32.39 -15.38 3.90
N GLN A 407 33.70 -15.19 3.68
CA GLN A 407 34.71 -14.88 4.72
C GLN A 407 34.78 -13.38 5.06
N ARG A 408 34.08 -12.50 4.34
CA ARG A 408 34.00 -11.07 4.70
C ARG A 408 33.24 -10.89 6.01
N PRO A 409 33.48 -9.85 6.82
CA PRO A 409 32.72 -9.60 8.04
C PRO A 409 31.25 -9.20 7.78
N LYS A 410 30.37 -9.31 8.80
CA LYS A 410 28.93 -9.04 8.68
C LYS A 410 28.66 -7.52 8.74
N PRO A 411 27.96 -6.92 7.75
CA PRO A 411 27.67 -5.50 7.76
C PRO A 411 26.83 -5.14 8.99
N THR A 412 27.38 -4.23 9.80
CA THR A 412 26.90 -3.92 11.14
C THR A 412 26.60 -2.42 11.27
N VAL A 413 25.48 -2.10 11.91
CA VAL A 413 25.07 -0.74 12.26
C VAL A 413 25.10 -0.60 13.77
N VAL A 414 25.76 0.43 14.28
CA VAL A 414 25.83 0.72 15.72
C VAL A 414 24.91 1.87 16.05
N ILE A 415 24.05 1.69 17.06
CA ILE A 415 23.14 2.71 17.56
C ILE A 415 23.39 2.90 19.04
N ASP A 416 23.77 4.11 19.45
CA ASP A 416 23.77 4.44 20.87
C ASP A 416 22.34 4.60 21.40
N LEU A 417 22.11 4.22 22.64
CA LEU A 417 20.80 4.37 23.26
C LEU A 417 20.63 5.71 23.97
N ASP A 418 21.67 6.30 24.56
CA ASP A 418 21.47 7.41 25.50
C ASP A 418 21.33 8.74 24.76
N LEU A 419 20.11 9.33 24.77
CA LEU A 419 19.75 10.51 23.97
C LEU A 419 19.83 10.30 22.44
N CYS A 420 19.85 9.05 21.99
CA CYS A 420 19.92 8.68 20.57
C CYS A 420 18.79 7.69 20.23
N GLY A 421 18.95 6.40 20.56
CA GLY A 421 17.92 5.37 20.40
C GLY A 421 16.81 5.39 21.46
N ILE A 422 17.08 5.94 22.64
CA ILE A 422 16.13 6.09 23.76
C ILE A 422 15.92 7.56 24.10
N VAL A 423 14.64 7.92 24.22
CA VAL A 423 14.11 9.23 24.60
C VAL A 423 13.64 9.17 26.08
N PRO A 424 14.41 9.72 27.03
CA PRO A 424 14.09 9.67 28.46
C PRO A 424 13.13 10.79 28.89
N LEU A 425 12.05 11.02 28.12
CA LEU A 425 11.19 12.20 28.26
C LEU A 425 10.63 12.35 29.69
N GLN A 426 10.00 11.32 30.23
CA GLN A 426 9.39 11.38 31.56
C GLN A 426 10.43 11.68 32.65
N ARG A 427 11.58 10.99 32.62
CA ARG A 427 12.71 11.24 33.54
C ARG A 427 13.29 12.65 33.42
N THR A 428 13.33 13.22 32.21
CA THR A 428 13.71 14.63 32.01
C THR A 428 12.70 15.59 32.65
N LEU A 429 11.40 15.35 32.48
CA LEU A 429 10.34 16.17 33.09
C LEU A 429 10.37 16.09 34.62
N ASP A 430 10.56 14.90 35.19
CA ASP A 430 10.59 14.70 36.64
C ASP A 430 11.88 15.23 37.28
N ALA A 431 13.03 15.08 36.60
CA ALA A 431 14.28 15.69 37.04
C ALA A 431 14.22 17.24 36.99
N ALA A 432 13.55 17.82 35.99
CA ALA A 432 13.32 19.26 35.92
C ALA A 432 12.45 19.75 37.09
N ARG A 433 11.32 19.09 37.35
CA ARG A 433 10.44 19.37 38.51
C ARG A 433 11.22 19.29 39.83
N ALA A 434 12.05 18.27 40.00
CA ALA A 434 12.85 18.07 41.22
C ALA A 434 13.84 19.21 41.50
N VAL A 435 14.31 19.94 40.48
CA VAL A 435 15.22 21.10 40.63
C VAL A 435 14.53 22.47 40.52
N SER A 436 13.19 22.51 40.45
CA SER A 436 12.44 23.76 40.37
C SER A 436 12.43 24.57 41.67
N GLY A 437 12.74 23.96 42.82
CA GLY A 437 12.54 24.58 44.14
C GLY A 437 13.40 25.84 44.44
N PRO A 438 13.00 26.64 45.46
CA PRO A 438 13.66 27.85 45.92
C PRO A 438 15.19 27.78 46.04
N ARG A 439 15.88 28.82 45.54
CA ARG A 439 17.35 28.92 45.56
C ARG A 439 17.84 30.37 45.45
N ALA A 440 19.12 30.58 45.72
CA ALA A 440 19.78 31.86 45.46
C ALA A 440 19.60 32.26 43.98
N GLY A 441 19.12 33.49 43.74
CA GLY A 441 18.74 34.00 42.42
C GLY A 441 17.33 33.63 41.94
N ALA A 442 16.61 32.76 42.65
CA ALA A 442 15.23 32.37 42.35
C ALA A 442 14.50 31.97 43.66
N PRO A 443 14.15 32.94 44.53
CA PRO A 443 13.65 32.66 45.89
C PRO A 443 12.27 31.98 45.90
N ASN A 444 11.46 32.18 44.86
CA ASN A 444 10.16 31.51 44.69
C ASN A 444 10.27 30.19 43.89
N GLY A 445 11.49 29.75 43.56
CA GLY A 445 11.75 28.68 42.61
C GLY A 445 11.84 29.17 41.15
N ILE A 446 12.09 28.21 40.26
CA ILE A 446 12.15 28.39 38.80
C ILE A 446 10.87 27.80 38.22
N GLU A 447 9.95 28.69 37.84
CA GLU A 447 8.58 28.37 37.43
C GLU A 447 8.52 27.43 36.23
N GLU A 448 9.36 27.68 35.22
CA GLU A 448 9.43 26.88 34.00
C GLU A 448 9.96 25.47 34.23
N LEU A 449 10.77 25.26 35.28
CA LEU A 449 11.23 23.92 35.67
C LEU A 449 10.17 23.19 36.51
N ALA A 450 9.24 23.91 37.16
CA ALA A 450 8.07 23.30 37.80
C ALA A 450 7.02 22.87 36.76
N GLN A 451 6.89 23.62 35.66
CA GLN A 451 6.02 23.31 34.52
C GLN A 451 6.83 23.06 33.23
N PRO A 452 7.68 22.01 33.16
CA PRO A 452 8.63 21.84 32.05
C PRO A 452 7.99 21.64 30.68
N THR A 453 6.68 21.35 30.63
CA THR A 453 5.89 21.31 29.39
C THR A 453 5.63 22.68 28.76
N SER A 454 5.89 23.80 29.45
CA SER A 454 5.82 25.16 28.89
C SER A 454 7.12 25.63 28.25
N LEU A 455 8.21 24.83 28.35
CA LEU A 455 9.50 25.16 27.76
C LEU A 455 9.49 24.88 26.26
N SER A 456 10.12 25.77 25.47
CA SER A 456 10.35 25.57 24.04
C SER A 456 11.34 24.42 23.74
N VAL A 457 12.17 24.06 24.72
CA VAL A 457 13.15 22.98 24.63
C VAL A 457 13.43 22.42 26.04
N LEU A 458 13.51 21.10 26.16
CA LEU A 458 13.74 20.40 27.42
C LEU A 458 15.23 20.21 27.73
N PRO A 459 15.64 20.18 29.02
CA PRO A 459 17.03 19.98 29.39
C PRO A 459 17.53 18.57 29.09
N ALA A 460 18.75 18.46 28.53
CA ALA A 460 19.48 17.21 28.47
C ALA A 460 20.52 17.13 29.61
N TYR A 461 20.86 15.91 30.04
CA TYR A 461 21.81 15.70 31.15
C TYR A 461 23.27 15.98 30.77
N VAL A 462 23.59 16.04 29.46
CA VAL A 462 24.94 16.35 28.95
C VAL A 462 25.25 17.83 29.17
N ARG A 463 26.42 18.14 29.75
CA ARG A 463 26.78 19.50 30.21
C ARG A 463 26.69 20.58 29.12
N SER A 464 27.16 20.32 27.90
CA SER A 464 27.10 21.29 26.79
C SER A 464 25.66 21.57 26.38
N ALA A 465 24.84 20.52 26.25
CA ALA A 465 23.42 20.63 25.96
C ALA A 465 22.64 21.34 27.08
N TRP A 466 23.02 21.15 28.36
CA TRP A 466 22.46 21.91 29.48
C TRP A 466 22.78 23.41 29.37
N CYS A 467 24.00 23.81 28.99
CA CYS A 467 24.32 25.22 28.78
C CYS A 467 23.45 25.82 27.67
N ASN A 468 23.35 25.14 26.52
CA ASN A 468 22.49 25.57 25.41
C ASN A 468 21.01 25.64 25.83
N PHE A 469 20.51 24.68 26.62
CA PHE A 469 19.17 24.71 27.20
C PHE A 469 18.91 26.00 27.97
N VAL A 470 19.78 26.34 28.92
CA VAL A 470 19.62 27.53 29.80
C VAL A 470 19.65 28.84 29.00
N GLU A 471 20.39 28.89 27.89
CA GLU A 471 20.41 30.04 26.97
C GLU A 471 19.15 30.10 26.08
N ILE A 472 18.81 29.02 25.37
CA ILE A 472 17.72 28.95 24.39
C ILE A 472 16.34 29.10 25.05
N SER A 473 16.17 28.59 26.27
CA SER A 473 14.95 28.77 27.07
C SER A 473 14.80 30.18 27.68
N GLY A 474 15.80 31.06 27.54
CA GLY A 474 15.81 32.39 28.15
C GLY A 474 16.06 32.39 29.67
N LEU A 475 16.23 31.22 30.30
CA LEU A 475 16.43 31.08 31.74
C LEU A 475 17.69 31.79 32.25
N ALA A 476 18.76 31.86 31.44
CA ALA A 476 19.95 32.66 31.73
C ALA A 476 19.61 34.15 31.98
N ALA A 477 18.72 34.71 31.17
CA ALA A 477 18.34 36.12 31.22
C ALA A 477 17.29 36.40 32.30
N LYS A 478 16.34 35.47 32.51
CA LYS A 478 15.30 35.61 33.56
C LYS A 478 15.87 35.42 34.97
N TYR A 479 16.87 34.56 35.15
CA TYR A 479 17.47 34.25 36.45
C TYR A 479 19.02 34.37 36.45
N PRO A 480 19.59 35.58 36.24
CA PRO A 480 21.03 35.78 36.06
C PRO A 480 21.87 35.47 37.31
N ALA A 481 21.26 35.48 38.50
CA ALA A 481 21.93 35.18 39.77
C ALA A 481 21.89 33.67 40.15
N VAL A 482 21.25 32.81 39.35
CA VAL A 482 21.19 31.36 39.62
C VAL A 482 22.49 30.68 39.19
N ASN A 483 23.06 29.86 40.09
CA ASN A 483 24.22 29.03 39.76
C ASN A 483 23.80 27.81 38.93
N TRP A 484 23.65 27.99 37.62
CA TRP A 484 23.22 26.96 36.68
C TRP A 484 24.11 25.70 36.64
N ARG A 485 25.39 25.80 37.01
CA ARG A 485 26.28 24.63 37.17
C ARG A 485 25.87 23.75 38.36
N ARG A 486 25.40 24.35 39.45
CA ARG A 486 24.86 23.62 40.60
C ARG A 486 23.50 22.99 40.25
N VAL A 487 22.62 23.74 39.57
CA VAL A 487 21.32 23.20 39.10
C VAL A 487 21.52 22.00 38.18
N HIS A 488 22.47 22.05 37.23
CA HIS A 488 22.84 20.90 36.38
C HIS A 488 23.25 19.67 37.19
N THR A 489 24.01 19.86 38.27
CA THR A 489 24.49 18.77 39.12
C THR A 489 23.35 18.13 39.92
N GLU A 490 22.42 18.94 40.42
CA GLU A 490 21.20 18.49 41.09
C GLU A 490 20.27 17.77 40.11
N PHE A 491 20.11 18.28 38.88
CA PHE A 491 19.29 17.70 37.81
C PHE A 491 19.85 16.35 37.37
N PHE A 492 21.15 16.25 37.11
CA PHE A 492 21.82 15.00 36.76
C PHE A 492 21.62 13.93 37.85
N ARG A 493 21.70 14.32 39.13
CA ARG A 493 21.44 13.40 40.24
C ARG A 493 20.00 12.91 40.26
N ALA A 494 19.01 13.81 40.07
CA ALA A 494 17.60 13.44 40.02
C ALA A 494 17.30 12.51 38.82
N PHE A 495 17.84 12.84 37.64
CA PHE A 495 17.70 12.05 36.41
C PHE A 495 18.30 10.63 36.52
N ALA A 496 19.32 10.44 37.36
CA ALA A 496 20.06 9.18 37.50
C ALA A 496 19.54 8.22 38.60
N GLN A 497 18.42 8.55 39.26
CA GLN A 497 17.89 7.81 40.44
C GLN A 497 16.52 7.18 40.17
N PRO A 498 16.20 6.03 40.78
CA PRO A 498 16.89 4.74 40.64
C PRO A 498 16.57 4.06 39.29
N GLY A 499 17.30 3.00 38.95
CA GLY A 499 17.24 2.34 37.61
C GLY A 499 15.88 1.82 37.16
N GLU A 500 14.91 1.62 38.06
CA GLU A 500 13.54 1.22 37.70
C GLU A 500 12.81 2.30 36.87
N GLN A 501 13.15 3.58 37.07
CA GLN A 501 12.56 4.68 36.29
C GLN A 501 12.91 4.60 34.80
N LEU A 502 13.94 3.84 34.41
CA LEU A 502 14.26 3.61 33.01
C LEU A 502 13.10 2.96 32.23
N ARG A 503 12.17 2.27 32.91
CA ARG A 503 10.92 1.75 32.30
C ARG A 503 10.00 2.84 31.76
N THR A 504 10.19 4.10 32.18
CA THR A 504 9.45 5.26 31.67
C THR A 504 10.13 5.91 30.46
N ASP A 505 11.34 5.47 30.11
CA ASP A 505 11.97 5.85 28.85
C ASP A 505 11.20 5.22 27.67
N THR A 506 11.13 5.94 26.54
CA THR A 506 10.57 5.43 25.27
C THR A 506 11.66 5.32 24.21
N VAL A 507 11.51 4.50 23.18
CA VAL A 507 12.44 4.53 22.04
C VAL A 507 12.22 5.77 21.15
N ASN A 508 13.25 6.20 20.43
CA ASN A 508 13.14 7.20 19.40
C ASN A 508 12.26 6.68 18.24
N ALA A 509 11.49 7.57 17.61
CA ALA A 509 10.50 7.20 16.60
C ALA A 509 11.18 6.50 15.41
N GLY A 510 10.51 5.47 14.87
CA GLY A 510 11.03 4.66 13.78
C GLY A 510 12.12 3.64 14.15
N LEU A 511 12.72 3.68 15.35
CA LEU A 511 13.91 2.87 15.68
C LEU A 511 13.67 1.38 15.42
N ALA A 512 12.54 0.84 15.88
CA ALA A 512 12.23 -0.57 15.70
C ALA A 512 12.15 -0.94 14.21
N ARG A 513 11.45 -0.14 13.39
CA ARG A 513 11.35 -0.40 11.95
C ARG A 513 12.71 -0.31 11.26
N PHE A 514 13.55 0.66 11.61
CA PHE A 514 14.90 0.76 11.07
C PHE A 514 15.78 -0.45 11.42
N VAL A 515 15.65 -0.98 12.64
CA VAL A 515 16.36 -2.22 13.05
C VAL A 515 15.88 -3.42 12.23
N TRP A 516 14.57 -3.55 12.01
CA TRP A 516 14.02 -4.58 11.13
C TRP A 516 14.49 -4.39 9.67
N ASP A 517 14.49 -3.17 9.14
CA ASP A 517 14.99 -2.85 7.78
C ASP A 517 16.48 -3.22 7.63
N VAL A 518 17.32 -3.01 8.66
CA VAL A 518 18.75 -3.44 8.64
C VAL A 518 18.88 -4.97 8.66
N HIS A 519 18.08 -5.68 9.46
CA HIS A 519 18.08 -7.14 9.49
C HIS A 519 17.55 -7.78 8.19
N ASP A 520 16.52 -7.18 7.60
CA ASP A 520 15.94 -7.53 6.30
C ASP A 520 16.95 -7.28 5.16
N ALA A 521 17.80 -6.26 5.27
CA ALA A 521 18.98 -6.04 4.42
C ALA A 521 20.14 -7.04 4.66
N GLY A 522 19.98 -8.00 5.58
CA GLY A 522 20.98 -9.02 5.95
C GLY A 522 22.03 -8.56 6.96
N GLY A 523 21.90 -7.34 7.48
CA GLY A 523 22.82 -6.75 8.45
C GLY A 523 22.57 -7.15 9.90
N ARG A 524 23.41 -6.59 10.77
CA ARG A 524 23.37 -6.68 12.24
C ARG A 524 23.17 -5.28 12.81
N VAL A 525 22.32 -5.14 13.84
CA VAL A 525 22.30 -3.93 14.68
C VAL A 525 22.90 -4.26 16.04
N VAL A 526 23.81 -3.40 16.50
CA VAL A 526 24.41 -3.47 17.83
C VAL A 526 24.07 -2.19 18.57
N PHE A 527 23.51 -2.34 19.77
CA PHE A 527 23.20 -1.22 20.64
C PHE A 527 24.32 -0.99 21.64
N CYS A 528 24.78 0.26 21.70
CA CYS A 528 25.70 0.74 22.72
C CYS A 528 24.93 1.57 23.74
N THR A 529 25.40 1.60 24.98
CA THR A 529 24.88 2.53 26.00
C THR A 529 25.98 2.88 26.97
N GLY A 530 26.01 4.13 27.44
CA GLY A 530 26.86 4.57 28.54
C GLY A 530 26.47 3.96 29.90
N ARG A 531 25.33 3.28 29.97
CA ARG A 531 24.80 2.61 31.17
C ARG A 531 25.65 1.37 31.54
N ARG A 532 25.77 1.13 32.85
CA ARG A 532 26.50 -0.01 33.45
C ARG A 532 25.67 -1.30 33.36
N GLY A 533 26.33 -2.45 33.50
CA GLY A 533 25.71 -3.78 33.37
C GLY A 533 24.50 -4.05 34.28
N HIS A 534 24.43 -3.45 35.47
CA HIS A 534 23.34 -3.71 36.44
C HIS A 534 21.96 -3.18 36.02
N VAL A 535 21.87 -2.20 35.10
CA VAL A 535 20.59 -1.72 34.53
C VAL A 535 20.24 -2.36 33.19
N ARG A 536 21.03 -3.34 32.71
CA ARG A 536 20.83 -4.02 31.41
C ARG A 536 19.44 -4.67 31.29
N GLY A 537 18.85 -5.11 32.41
CA GLY A 537 17.49 -5.65 32.45
C GLY A 537 16.44 -4.61 32.03
N TYR A 538 16.44 -3.45 32.68
CA TYR A 538 15.49 -2.37 32.37
C TYR A 538 15.63 -1.82 30.95
N THR A 539 16.87 -1.64 30.46
CA THR A 539 17.11 -1.20 29.09
C THR A 539 16.62 -2.21 28.05
N ARG A 540 16.73 -3.53 28.34
CA ARG A 540 16.14 -4.57 27.48
C ARG A 540 14.60 -4.54 27.53
N GLU A 541 14.01 -4.39 28.71
CA GLU A 541 12.56 -4.29 28.88
C GLU A 541 11.94 -3.15 28.03
N VAL A 542 12.62 -2.00 27.93
CA VAL A 542 12.23 -0.89 27.05
C VAL A 542 12.32 -1.26 25.57
N LEU A 543 13.41 -1.90 25.13
CA LEU A 543 13.60 -2.31 23.73
C LEU A 543 12.64 -3.44 23.31
N ASP A 544 12.43 -4.43 24.18
CA ASP A 544 11.49 -5.53 23.99
C ASP A 544 10.05 -4.99 23.86
N THR A 545 9.65 -4.05 24.74
CA THR A 545 8.33 -3.37 24.70
C THR A 545 8.16 -2.53 23.43
N ALA A 546 9.23 -1.91 22.95
CA ALA A 546 9.26 -1.14 21.71
C ALA A 546 9.26 -1.99 20.42
N GLY A 547 9.25 -3.33 20.54
CA GLY A 547 9.27 -4.22 19.38
C GLY A 547 10.66 -4.41 18.75
N VAL A 548 11.72 -4.21 19.54
CA VAL A 548 13.10 -4.63 19.25
C VAL A 548 13.51 -5.75 20.22
N PRO A 549 12.81 -6.91 20.19
CA PRO A 549 13.13 -8.01 21.08
C PRO A 549 14.54 -8.52 20.82
N ASP A 550 15.19 -9.03 21.86
CA ASP A 550 16.48 -9.73 21.74
C ASP A 550 17.65 -8.87 21.23
N ALA A 551 17.53 -7.54 21.32
CA ALA A 551 18.57 -6.57 21.01
C ALA A 551 19.96 -6.95 21.55
N GLU A 552 20.97 -6.89 20.67
CA GLU A 552 22.36 -7.05 21.05
C GLU A 552 22.86 -5.78 21.73
N LEU A 553 22.94 -5.81 23.07
CA LEU A 553 23.20 -4.65 23.91
C LEU A 553 24.57 -4.75 24.59
N LEU A 554 25.48 -3.86 24.22
CA LEU A 554 26.76 -3.61 24.87
C LEU A 554 26.60 -2.53 25.94
N CYS A 555 26.92 -2.87 27.19
CA CYS A 555 26.91 -1.95 28.32
C CYS A 555 28.35 -1.63 28.73
N MET A 556 28.58 -0.44 29.28
CA MET A 556 29.92 -0.03 29.73
C MET A 556 30.42 -0.90 30.88
N PRO A 557 31.73 -1.25 30.92
CA PRO A 557 32.36 -1.78 32.11
C PRO A 557 32.43 -0.71 33.21
N ASP A 558 32.62 -1.14 34.46
CA ASP A 558 32.82 -0.25 35.61
C ASP A 558 34.27 0.30 35.67
N ASP A 559 34.73 0.93 34.59
CA ASP A 559 36.00 1.67 34.49
C ASP A 559 35.72 3.18 34.52
N HIS A 560 36.43 3.90 35.38
CA HIS A 560 36.33 5.36 35.56
C HIS A 560 37.62 6.11 35.20
N SER A 561 38.64 5.37 34.77
CA SER A 561 39.95 5.92 34.40
C SER A 561 40.05 6.32 32.93
N ARG A 562 39.16 5.82 32.07
CA ARG A 562 39.20 5.96 30.61
C ARG A 562 37.99 6.67 30.02
N SER A 563 38.16 7.24 28.82
CA SER A 563 37.06 7.98 28.16
C SER A 563 35.95 7.05 27.69
N SER A 564 34.70 7.53 27.70
CA SER A 564 33.56 6.74 27.23
C SER A 564 33.65 6.37 25.75
N SER A 565 34.29 7.23 24.94
CA SER A 565 34.62 7.02 23.52
C SER A 565 35.53 5.82 23.31
N GLU A 566 36.68 5.75 24.00
CA GLU A 566 37.62 4.63 23.87
C GLU A 566 37.00 3.31 24.30
N LEU A 567 36.27 3.30 25.42
CA LEU A 567 35.67 2.11 25.98
C LEU A 567 34.56 1.56 25.07
N LYS A 568 33.73 2.42 24.46
CA LYS A 568 32.76 1.98 23.44
C LYS A 568 33.46 1.37 22.21
N ALA A 569 34.51 2.00 21.70
CA ALA A 569 35.25 1.49 20.54
C ALA A 569 35.92 0.12 20.86
N GLN A 570 36.51 -0.01 22.05
CA GLN A 570 37.07 -1.28 22.52
C GLN A 570 36.01 -2.37 22.69
N LEU A 571 34.82 -2.05 23.21
CA LEU A 571 33.72 -3.02 23.33
C LEU A 571 33.32 -3.56 21.96
N LEU A 572 33.28 -2.74 20.91
CA LEU A 572 33.00 -3.23 19.56
C LEU A 572 34.10 -4.14 19.01
N ARG A 573 35.39 -3.93 19.36
CA ARG A 573 36.46 -4.88 19.01
C ARG A 573 36.26 -6.28 19.60
N THR A 574 35.47 -6.43 20.66
CA THR A 574 35.14 -7.75 21.22
C THR A 574 34.07 -8.51 20.42
N LEU A 575 33.43 -7.83 19.45
CA LEU A 575 32.59 -8.46 18.46
C LEU A 575 33.46 -8.86 17.26
N ASP A 576 33.88 -10.12 17.23
CA ASP A 576 34.44 -10.72 16.02
C ASP A 576 33.43 -10.60 14.85
N ASP A 577 33.95 -10.63 13.61
CA ASP A 577 33.14 -10.67 12.38
C ASP A 577 32.27 -9.42 12.10
N ILE A 578 32.70 -8.21 12.50
CA ILE A 578 32.00 -6.94 12.17
C ILE A 578 32.60 -6.15 10.99
N ASP A 579 31.72 -5.61 10.14
CA ASP A 579 32.01 -4.65 9.06
C ASP A 579 31.14 -3.40 9.30
N LEU A 580 31.70 -2.36 9.94
CA LEU A 580 30.90 -1.22 10.40
C LEU A 580 30.44 -0.35 9.21
N VAL A 581 29.13 -0.25 9.04
CA VAL A 581 28.48 0.53 7.98
C VAL A 581 28.16 1.95 8.46
N ALA A 582 27.61 2.07 9.68
CA ALA A 582 27.20 3.35 10.24
C ALA A 582 27.21 3.34 11.77
N VAL A 583 27.41 4.53 12.37
CA VAL A 583 27.30 4.79 13.81
C VAL A 583 26.37 5.97 14.07
N PHE A 584 25.34 5.74 14.89
CA PHE A 584 24.37 6.74 15.33
C PHE A 584 24.60 7.06 16.82
N ASP A 585 25.04 8.28 17.14
CA ASP A 585 25.33 8.72 18.51
C ASP A 585 25.11 10.25 18.60
N ASP A 586 24.66 10.78 19.74
CA ASP A 586 24.46 12.22 19.92
C ASP A 586 25.80 12.97 20.06
N ARG A 587 26.84 12.30 20.59
CA ARG A 587 28.12 12.95 20.96
C ARG A 587 29.18 12.80 19.85
N PRO A 588 29.75 13.91 19.34
CA PRO A 588 30.78 13.86 18.29
C PRO A 588 32.04 13.10 18.71
N ALA A 589 32.42 13.16 19.99
CA ALA A 589 33.58 12.44 20.51
C ALA A 589 33.44 10.91 20.41
N HIS A 590 32.22 10.36 20.50
CA HIS A 590 31.98 8.94 20.26
C HIS A 590 32.06 8.63 18.76
N ARG A 591 31.40 9.44 17.91
CA ARG A 591 31.38 9.23 16.45
C ARG A 591 32.78 9.26 15.85
N LEU A 592 33.59 10.27 16.19
CA LEU A 592 34.97 10.41 15.74
C LEU A 592 35.82 9.18 16.09
N ALA A 593 35.84 8.77 17.37
CA ALA A 593 36.58 7.59 17.82
C ALA A 593 36.16 6.30 17.10
N MET A 594 34.88 6.17 16.73
CA MET A 594 34.38 5.02 15.95
C MET A 594 34.80 5.08 14.48
N THR A 595 34.80 6.26 13.86
CA THR A 595 35.22 6.40 12.45
C THR A 595 36.73 6.38 12.25
N GLU A 596 37.51 6.74 13.28
CA GLU A 596 38.97 6.56 13.32
C GLU A 596 39.33 5.07 13.39
N GLU A 597 38.66 4.30 14.24
CA GLU A 597 38.87 2.86 14.38
C GLU A 597 38.36 2.07 13.16
N PHE A 598 37.15 2.38 12.70
CA PHE A 598 36.46 1.64 11.63
C PHE A 598 36.32 2.51 10.37
N SER A 599 37.45 2.71 9.68
CA SER A 599 37.50 3.51 8.45
C SER A 599 36.46 3.03 7.42
N GLY A 600 35.66 3.97 6.90
CA GLY A 600 34.57 3.68 5.95
C GLY A 600 33.18 3.48 6.58
N ALA A 601 33.04 3.64 7.90
CA ALA A 601 31.73 3.80 8.55
C ALA A 601 31.19 5.23 8.37
N LEU A 602 29.86 5.36 8.21
CA LEU A 602 29.18 6.66 8.21
C LEU A 602 28.83 7.09 9.64
N ALA A 603 29.43 8.17 10.12
CA ALA A 603 28.95 8.87 11.32
C ALA A 603 27.63 9.58 11.04
N VAL A 604 26.65 9.42 11.92
CA VAL A 604 25.36 10.14 11.88
C VAL A 604 25.07 10.70 13.27
N ALA A 605 24.81 12.01 13.34
CA ALA A 605 24.39 12.68 14.56
C ALA A 605 22.89 12.49 14.78
N VAL A 606 22.48 12.19 16.01
CA VAL A 606 21.06 12.08 16.39
C VAL A 606 20.69 13.22 17.35
N GLU A 607 19.64 13.96 17.01
CA GLU A 607 19.18 15.13 17.75
C GLU A 607 17.67 15.04 17.99
N ILE A 608 17.29 14.56 19.19
CA ILE A 608 15.88 14.28 19.52
C ILE A 608 15.04 15.58 19.52
N PRO A 609 13.92 15.65 18.77
CA PRO A 609 13.03 16.80 18.77
C PRO A 609 12.59 17.26 20.15
N GLY A 610 12.64 18.58 20.40
CA GLY A 610 12.20 19.19 21.65
C GLY A 610 13.16 19.01 22.84
N MET A 611 14.31 18.34 22.67
CA MET A 611 15.36 18.29 23.69
C MET A 611 16.58 19.12 23.28
N ALA A 612 17.28 19.69 24.26
CA ALA A 612 18.47 20.49 24.00
C ALA A 612 19.64 19.63 23.55
N THR A 613 20.37 20.13 22.57
CA THR A 613 21.51 19.46 21.91
C THR A 613 22.81 20.20 22.23
N ALA A 614 23.95 19.53 22.06
CA ALA A 614 25.27 20.15 22.26
C ALA A 614 25.64 21.19 21.18
N ARG A 615 25.00 21.10 20.01
CA ARG A 615 25.07 22.00 18.86
C ARG A 615 23.92 23.00 18.90
N ARG A 616 24.09 24.25 18.45
CA ARG A 616 22.95 25.15 18.16
C ARG A 616 22.41 24.86 16.76
N SER A 617 21.10 25.03 16.55
CA SER A 617 20.42 24.60 15.32
C SER A 617 20.98 25.20 14.02
N ASP A 618 21.60 26.38 14.11
CA ASP A 618 22.23 27.15 13.03
C ASP A 618 23.68 26.74 12.69
N GLN A 619 24.32 25.91 13.52
CA GLN A 619 25.72 25.50 13.35
C GLN A 619 25.83 24.13 12.67
N SER A 620 26.85 23.86 11.84
CA SER A 620 27.12 22.48 11.39
C SER A 620 27.53 21.58 12.56
N ALA A 621 27.33 20.27 12.44
CA ALA A 621 27.91 19.31 13.38
C ALA A 621 29.44 19.43 13.39
N ALA A 622 30.07 19.35 14.57
CA ALA A 622 31.51 19.61 14.74
C ALA A 622 32.42 18.63 13.98
N ASP A 623 31.91 17.44 13.68
CA ASP A 623 32.52 16.37 12.89
C ASP A 623 31.99 16.32 11.45
N ALA A 624 31.26 17.35 11.01
CA ALA A 624 30.52 17.42 9.74
C ALA A 624 29.57 16.22 9.48
N ALA A 625 29.19 15.49 10.55
CA ALA A 625 28.26 14.37 10.43
C ALA A 625 26.86 14.86 10.00
N PRO A 626 26.20 14.17 9.06
CA PRO A 626 24.79 14.41 8.77
C PRO A 626 23.93 14.19 10.02
N VAL A 627 22.88 15.00 10.18
CA VAL A 627 22.00 15.00 11.36
C VAL A 627 20.66 14.34 11.03
N ILE A 628 20.15 13.51 11.93
CA ILE A 628 18.78 13.00 11.93
C ILE A 628 18.08 13.31 13.26
N ALA A 629 16.76 13.41 13.23
CA ALA A 629 15.95 13.60 14.42
C ALA A 629 15.36 12.27 14.94
N THR A 630 14.89 11.44 14.01
CA THR A 630 14.29 10.12 14.27
C THR A 630 14.85 9.07 13.32
N PHE A 631 14.52 7.80 13.55
CA PHE A 631 14.90 6.69 12.67
C PHE A 631 13.81 6.38 11.62
N GLU A 632 12.87 7.31 11.39
CA GLU A 632 11.83 7.13 10.38
C GLU A 632 12.32 7.48 8.97
N THR A 633 11.96 6.63 8.02
CA THR A 633 12.09 6.85 6.57
C THR A 633 10.72 7.11 5.94
N SER A 634 10.71 7.70 4.74
CA SER A 634 9.51 7.80 3.92
C SER A 634 9.32 6.49 3.13
N PRO A 635 8.17 5.80 3.27
CA PRO A 635 7.88 4.57 2.53
C PRO A 635 7.63 4.82 1.03
N ARG A 636 7.52 6.09 0.60
CA ARG A 636 7.29 6.49 -0.78
C ARG A 636 8.48 7.27 -1.32
N PRO A 637 8.89 7.05 -2.58
CA PRO A 637 9.73 8.01 -3.29
C PRO A 637 9.10 9.41 -3.24
N ARG A 638 9.89 10.43 -2.92
CA ARG A 638 9.48 11.82 -3.12
C ARG A 638 9.62 12.17 -4.61
N ALA A 639 8.81 13.11 -5.06
CA ALA A 639 8.90 13.61 -6.44
C ALA A 639 10.28 14.25 -6.64
N GLY A 640 11.07 13.73 -7.58
CA GLY A 640 12.40 14.24 -7.85
C GLY A 640 12.36 15.64 -8.45
N THR A 641 13.16 16.55 -7.88
CA THR A 641 13.66 17.79 -8.49
C THR A 641 12.67 18.56 -9.40
N ALA A 642 11.80 19.38 -8.81
CA ALA A 642 11.21 20.64 -9.32
C ALA A 642 10.55 20.71 -10.73
N ALA A 643 10.62 19.68 -11.57
CA ALA A 643 10.21 19.71 -12.99
C ALA A 643 8.94 18.88 -13.26
N SER A 644 8.36 18.28 -12.22
CA SER A 644 7.04 17.64 -12.27
C SER A 644 6.21 18.24 -11.14
N GLU A 645 5.32 19.16 -11.48
CA GLU A 645 4.45 19.87 -10.53
C GLU A 645 3.45 18.93 -9.81
N HIS A 646 3.39 17.65 -10.18
CA HIS A 646 2.42 16.68 -9.68
C HIS A 646 3.11 15.38 -9.26
N ARG A 647 2.67 14.80 -8.13
CA ARG A 647 3.18 13.51 -7.63
C ARG A 647 2.67 12.35 -8.50
N THR A 648 3.58 11.75 -9.29
CA THR A 648 3.24 10.65 -10.20
C THR A 648 3.44 9.26 -9.57
N ALA A 649 2.66 8.26 -9.99
CA ALA A 649 2.69 6.91 -9.41
C ALA A 649 3.98 6.15 -9.78
N THR A 650 4.76 5.69 -8.81
CA THR A 650 6.05 5.01 -9.03
C THR A 650 6.02 3.52 -8.70
N LEU A 651 6.99 2.75 -9.22
CA LEU A 651 7.20 1.36 -8.81
C LEU A 651 8.14 1.33 -7.59
N SER A 652 7.99 0.32 -6.72
CA SER A 652 8.88 0.18 -5.55
C SER A 652 10.34 -0.07 -5.91
N HIS A 653 10.58 -0.71 -7.06
CA HIS A 653 11.87 -1.29 -7.48
C HIS A 653 12.46 -2.34 -6.52
N ALA A 654 11.71 -2.78 -5.50
CA ALA A 654 12.14 -3.77 -4.52
C ALA A 654 12.32 -5.18 -5.11
N HIS A 655 13.30 -5.93 -4.58
CA HIS A 655 13.56 -7.33 -4.91
C HIS A 655 12.85 -8.32 -3.98
N SER A 656 12.48 -7.88 -2.77
CA SER A 656 11.74 -8.66 -1.77
C SER A 656 10.66 -7.80 -1.10
N LEU A 657 9.65 -8.42 -0.48
CA LEU A 657 8.68 -7.68 0.33
C LEU A 657 9.28 -7.15 1.64
N GLU A 658 10.48 -7.62 2.00
CA GLU A 658 11.32 -7.16 3.12
C GLU A 658 11.83 -5.72 2.89
N GLU A 659 12.13 -5.38 1.64
CA GLU A 659 12.55 -4.03 1.23
C GLU A 659 11.37 -3.03 1.15
N VAL A 660 10.17 -3.48 1.50
CA VAL A 660 8.93 -2.69 1.43
C VAL A 660 8.32 -2.57 2.81
N GLN A 661 8.08 -1.35 3.27
CA GLN A 661 7.42 -1.09 4.55
C GLN A 661 5.90 -1.35 4.47
N VAL A 662 5.53 -2.63 4.34
CA VAL A 662 4.15 -3.16 4.30
C VAL A 662 3.18 -2.54 5.33
N PRO A 663 3.57 -2.26 6.60
CA PRO A 663 2.66 -1.59 7.53
C PRO A 663 2.34 -0.15 7.14
N ALA A 664 3.30 0.59 6.55
CA ALA A 664 3.17 2.02 6.21
C ALA A 664 2.50 2.31 4.85
N LEU A 665 2.35 1.29 4.00
CA LEU A 665 1.59 1.38 2.74
C LEU A 665 0.09 1.59 2.99
N ARG A 666 -0.66 2.08 2.00
CA ARG A 666 -2.11 2.30 2.10
C ARG A 666 -2.95 1.18 1.50
N SER A 667 -4.21 1.08 1.94
CA SER A 667 -5.20 0.11 1.44
C SER A 667 -5.84 0.53 0.13
N ASN A 668 -6.04 1.85 -0.06
CA ASN A 668 -6.57 2.53 -1.24
C ASN A 668 -7.65 1.72 -1.99
N ARG A 669 -8.68 1.21 -1.28
CA ARG A 669 -9.64 0.26 -1.89
C ARG A 669 -10.47 0.92 -2.98
N SER A 670 -10.70 2.23 -2.83
CA SER A 670 -11.42 3.06 -3.81
C SER A 670 -10.86 2.90 -5.23
N ALA A 671 -9.55 2.72 -5.42
CA ALA A 671 -8.93 2.51 -6.73
C ALA A 671 -9.53 1.33 -7.53
N GLN A 672 -10.08 0.31 -6.87
CA GLN A 672 -10.75 -0.81 -7.56
C GLN A 672 -12.04 -0.40 -8.28
N ARG A 673 -12.69 0.69 -7.88
CA ARG A 673 -13.89 1.25 -8.53
C ARG A 673 -13.58 2.12 -9.74
N TRP A 674 -12.30 2.42 -9.95
CA TRP A 674 -11.76 3.16 -11.08
C TRP A 674 -11.02 2.22 -12.05
N ALA A 675 -11.45 0.95 -12.08
CA ALA A 675 -10.92 -0.06 -12.96
C ALA A 675 -11.20 0.24 -14.43
N VAL A 676 -10.22 -0.05 -15.28
CA VAL A 676 -10.42 -0.07 -16.74
C VAL A 676 -10.86 -1.47 -17.16
N HIS A 677 -11.82 -1.52 -18.08
CA HIS A 677 -12.24 -2.76 -18.74
C HIS A 677 -11.93 -2.65 -20.24
N LEU A 678 -10.89 -3.36 -20.69
CA LEU A 678 -10.54 -3.42 -22.10
C LEU A 678 -11.53 -4.30 -22.87
N THR A 679 -11.69 -4.02 -24.16
CA THR A 679 -12.26 -4.95 -25.13
C THR A 679 -11.23 -5.98 -25.61
N ALA A 680 -11.65 -6.93 -26.46
CA ALA A 680 -10.74 -7.91 -27.05
C ALA A 680 -9.70 -7.20 -27.93
N ASP A 681 -10.15 -6.30 -28.81
CA ASP A 681 -9.31 -5.57 -29.75
C ASP A 681 -8.31 -4.65 -29.03
N GLU A 682 -8.74 -3.89 -28.02
CA GLU A 682 -7.84 -3.07 -27.19
C GLU A 682 -6.81 -3.93 -26.43
N SER A 683 -7.17 -5.18 -26.07
CA SER A 683 -6.22 -6.11 -25.45
C SER A 683 -5.20 -6.65 -26.46
N LEU A 684 -5.66 -7.04 -27.66
CA LEU A 684 -4.80 -7.55 -28.73
C LEU A 684 -3.85 -6.47 -29.27
N ALA A 685 -4.31 -5.23 -29.44
CA ALA A 685 -3.47 -4.11 -29.86
C ALA A 685 -2.27 -3.87 -28.92
N ILE A 686 -2.43 -4.11 -27.61
CA ILE A 686 -1.32 -4.06 -26.65
C ILE A 686 -0.34 -5.23 -26.87
N VAL A 687 -0.84 -6.44 -27.17
CA VAL A 687 0.00 -7.60 -27.51
C VAL A 687 0.79 -7.33 -28.79
N ASP A 688 0.13 -6.84 -29.83
CA ASP A 688 0.74 -6.55 -31.14
C ASP A 688 1.80 -5.45 -31.03
N ALA A 689 1.55 -4.40 -30.24
CA ALA A 689 2.54 -3.36 -29.96
C ALA A 689 3.81 -3.91 -29.29
N LEU A 690 3.63 -4.80 -28.29
CA LEU A 690 4.72 -5.48 -27.60
C LEU A 690 5.54 -6.36 -28.54
N VAL A 691 4.86 -7.23 -29.29
CA VAL A 691 5.47 -8.14 -30.28
C VAL A 691 6.24 -7.34 -31.33
N ALA A 692 5.61 -6.34 -31.93
CA ALA A 692 6.21 -5.54 -32.99
C ALA A 692 7.45 -4.72 -32.53
N ASP A 693 7.48 -4.18 -31.30
CA ASP A 693 8.72 -3.57 -30.80
C ASP A 693 9.82 -4.59 -30.54
N THR A 694 9.48 -5.78 -30.04
CA THR A 694 10.48 -6.84 -29.83
C THR A 694 11.05 -7.39 -31.13
N ASP A 695 10.26 -7.61 -32.18
CA ASP A 695 10.82 -8.08 -33.45
C ASP A 695 11.74 -7.03 -34.10
N ARG A 696 11.37 -5.73 -34.04
CA ARG A 696 12.27 -4.62 -34.42
C ARG A 696 13.53 -4.55 -33.54
N SER A 697 13.43 -4.92 -32.26
CA SER A 697 14.56 -4.94 -31.32
C SER A 697 15.51 -6.10 -31.60
N ALA A 698 14.96 -7.28 -31.87
CA ALA A 698 15.66 -8.50 -32.24
C ALA A 698 16.48 -8.32 -33.53
N GLU A 699 15.87 -7.76 -34.58
CA GLU A 699 16.52 -7.47 -35.85
C GLU A 699 17.71 -6.51 -35.68
N ARG A 700 17.55 -5.42 -34.91
CA ARG A 700 18.66 -4.50 -34.56
C ARG A 700 19.75 -5.19 -33.74
N ALA A 701 19.40 -6.10 -32.83
CA ALA A 701 20.36 -6.82 -32.01
C ALA A 701 21.21 -7.79 -32.85
N ALA A 702 20.57 -8.49 -33.80
CA ALA A 702 21.19 -9.42 -34.74
C ALA A 702 22.05 -8.74 -35.80
N ARG A 703 21.56 -7.65 -36.41
CA ARG A 703 22.34 -6.83 -37.37
C ARG A 703 23.67 -6.38 -36.76
N ARG A 704 23.61 -5.84 -35.53
CA ARG A 704 24.78 -5.47 -34.71
C ARG A 704 25.63 -6.65 -34.23
N ALA A 705 25.11 -7.88 -34.23
CA ALA A 705 25.89 -9.09 -33.96
C ALA A 705 26.69 -9.48 -35.20
N ARG A 706 26.02 -9.58 -36.37
CA ARG A 706 26.67 -9.81 -37.66
C ARG A 706 27.81 -8.82 -37.91
N THR A 707 27.52 -7.51 -37.95
CA THR A 707 28.53 -6.46 -38.22
C THR A 707 29.76 -6.56 -37.34
N LYS A 708 29.61 -6.88 -36.05
CA LYS A 708 30.74 -7.00 -35.11
C LYS A 708 31.71 -8.13 -35.48
N PHE A 709 31.24 -9.18 -36.15
CA PHE A 709 32.03 -10.38 -36.46
C PHE A 709 32.18 -10.66 -37.97
N THR A 710 31.75 -9.75 -38.85
CA THR A 710 32.10 -9.73 -40.29
C THR A 710 33.26 -8.80 -40.64
N SER A 711 33.65 -7.89 -39.74
CA SER A 711 34.54 -6.76 -40.08
C SER A 711 36.01 -6.93 -39.64
N GLY A 712 36.50 -8.16 -39.47
CA GLY A 712 37.81 -8.41 -38.84
C GLY A 712 38.51 -9.71 -39.22
N SER A 713 38.12 -10.37 -40.31
CA SER A 713 38.97 -11.39 -40.93
C SER A 713 39.90 -10.71 -41.94
N GLU A 714 41.16 -10.57 -41.58
CA GLU A 714 42.24 -10.56 -42.57
C GLU A 714 42.12 -11.83 -43.43
N SER A 715 42.60 -11.77 -44.68
CA SER A 715 42.24 -12.71 -45.76
C SER A 715 42.13 -14.19 -45.34
N PRO A 716 41.04 -14.91 -45.69
CA PRO A 716 40.85 -16.34 -45.36
C PRO A 716 41.94 -17.30 -45.85
N ALA A 717 42.90 -16.83 -46.65
CA ALA A 717 43.95 -17.63 -47.28
C ALA A 717 45.12 -18.00 -46.35
N GLU A 718 45.32 -17.32 -45.21
CA GLU A 718 46.54 -17.49 -44.39
C GLU A 718 46.37 -18.33 -43.11
N SER A 719 45.12 -18.61 -42.67
CA SER A 719 44.88 -19.25 -41.37
C SER A 719 44.92 -20.78 -41.37
N GLY A 720 44.78 -21.43 -42.54
CA GLY A 720 44.73 -22.90 -42.67
C GLY A 720 43.52 -23.59 -42.03
N ILE A 721 42.55 -22.84 -41.49
CA ILE A 721 41.34 -23.38 -40.86
C ILE A 721 40.27 -23.63 -41.95
N PRO A 722 39.58 -24.80 -41.95
CA PRO A 722 38.46 -25.04 -42.86
C PRO A 722 37.36 -23.97 -42.73
N ALA A 723 36.84 -23.49 -43.86
CA ALA A 723 35.89 -22.37 -43.89
C ALA A 723 34.59 -22.63 -43.11
N ASP A 724 34.16 -23.90 -43.02
CA ASP A 724 32.99 -24.32 -42.24
C ASP A 724 33.26 -24.28 -40.72
N VAL A 725 34.50 -24.55 -40.29
CA VAL A 725 34.93 -24.38 -38.90
C VAL A 725 34.99 -22.90 -38.53
N GLU A 726 35.52 -22.05 -39.41
CA GLU A 726 35.55 -20.59 -39.21
C GLU A 726 34.12 -19.99 -39.14
N GLU A 727 33.21 -20.44 -40.02
CA GLU A 727 31.80 -20.02 -40.01
C GLU A 727 31.08 -20.47 -38.73
N ARG A 728 31.33 -21.70 -38.24
CA ARG A 728 30.78 -22.17 -36.96
C ARG A 728 31.28 -21.34 -35.78
N ASP A 729 32.59 -21.06 -35.67
CA ASP A 729 33.11 -20.21 -34.59
C ASP A 729 32.56 -18.77 -34.67
N ARG A 730 32.48 -18.20 -35.88
CA ARG A 730 31.84 -16.90 -36.12
C ARG A 730 30.38 -16.88 -35.64
N THR A 731 29.64 -17.97 -35.89
CA THR A 731 28.26 -18.16 -35.42
C THR A 731 28.19 -18.29 -33.89
N VAL A 732 29.07 -19.08 -33.26
CA VAL A 732 29.18 -19.21 -31.80
C VAL A 732 29.45 -17.85 -31.13
N ARG A 733 30.34 -17.03 -31.70
CA ARG A 733 30.62 -15.67 -31.20
C ARG A 733 29.43 -14.72 -31.37
N GLN A 734 28.69 -14.81 -32.48
CA GLN A 734 27.46 -14.05 -32.70
C GLN A 734 26.37 -14.45 -31.69
N LEU A 735 26.14 -15.76 -31.49
CA LEU A 735 25.22 -16.31 -30.49
C LEU A 735 25.60 -15.85 -29.07
N HIS A 736 26.86 -16.00 -28.67
CA HIS A 736 27.34 -15.53 -27.36
C HIS A 736 27.04 -14.05 -27.15
N HIS A 737 27.35 -13.21 -28.15
CA HIS A 737 27.10 -11.77 -28.09
C HIS A 737 25.62 -11.41 -28.04
N LEU A 738 24.72 -12.21 -28.63
CA LEU A 738 23.27 -12.06 -28.49
C LEU A 738 22.81 -12.43 -27.07
N PHE A 739 23.04 -13.66 -26.61
CA PHE A 739 22.63 -14.13 -25.28
C PHE A 739 23.16 -13.24 -24.14
N THR A 740 24.36 -12.67 -24.31
CA THR A 740 24.99 -11.80 -23.30
C THR A 740 24.71 -10.29 -23.48
N ARG A 741 23.75 -9.88 -24.32
CA ARG A 741 23.28 -8.47 -24.40
C ARG A 741 22.69 -8.04 -23.06
N LYS A 742 22.88 -6.76 -22.68
CA LYS A 742 22.25 -6.15 -21.49
C LYS A 742 20.72 -6.28 -21.42
N GLN A 743 20.04 -6.48 -22.55
CA GLN A 743 18.58 -6.69 -22.59
C GLN A 743 18.15 -8.11 -22.16
N PHE A 744 19.02 -9.11 -22.30
CA PHE A 744 18.73 -10.51 -21.92
C PHE A 744 19.51 -10.95 -20.68
N LEU A 745 20.74 -10.47 -20.52
CA LEU A 745 21.67 -10.92 -19.50
C LEU A 745 21.30 -10.39 -18.10
N LYS A 746 21.22 -11.30 -17.13
CA LYS A 746 21.19 -11.01 -15.69
C LYS A 746 22.51 -11.43 -15.05
N GLY A 747 23.19 -10.50 -14.37
CA GLY A 747 24.50 -10.76 -13.76
C GLY A 747 25.69 -10.51 -14.70
N SER A 748 26.85 -11.06 -14.35
CA SER A 748 28.10 -10.79 -15.08
C SER A 748 28.24 -11.60 -16.37
N ARG A 749 28.85 -10.98 -17.39
CA ARG A 749 29.26 -11.67 -18.63
C ARG A 749 30.32 -12.76 -18.37
N SER A 750 31.06 -12.69 -17.27
CA SER A 750 32.08 -13.69 -16.90
C SER A 750 31.52 -15.08 -16.59
N ASN A 751 30.22 -15.15 -16.24
CA ASN A 751 29.55 -16.37 -15.78
C ASN A 751 29.11 -17.27 -16.95
N TYR A 752 29.09 -16.73 -18.17
CA TYR A 752 28.80 -17.48 -19.39
C TYR A 752 29.73 -17.00 -20.51
N ARG A 753 30.81 -17.74 -20.75
CA ARG A 753 31.92 -17.39 -21.66
C ARG A 753 31.65 -17.89 -23.08
N VAL A 754 32.48 -17.48 -24.05
CA VAL A 754 32.40 -17.98 -25.43
C VAL A 754 32.62 -19.50 -25.47
N THR A 755 33.51 -20.02 -24.61
CA THR A 755 33.75 -21.46 -24.43
C THR A 755 32.52 -22.21 -23.91
N ASP A 756 31.70 -21.60 -23.05
CA ASP A 756 30.43 -22.19 -22.61
C ASP A 756 29.44 -22.25 -23.76
N MET A 757 29.30 -21.17 -24.54
CA MET A 757 28.45 -21.16 -25.74
C MET A 757 28.93 -22.19 -26.79
N HIS A 758 30.24 -22.38 -26.95
CA HIS A 758 30.78 -23.40 -27.85
C HIS A 758 30.37 -24.81 -27.40
N ARG A 759 30.59 -25.15 -26.12
CA ARG A 759 30.16 -26.42 -25.53
C ARG A 759 28.65 -26.65 -25.70
N ASP A 760 27.85 -25.62 -25.43
CA ASP A 760 26.39 -25.72 -25.35
C ASP A 760 25.68 -25.70 -26.71
N ALA A 761 26.29 -25.10 -27.74
CA ALA A 761 25.67 -24.89 -29.06
C ALA A 761 26.30 -25.70 -30.21
N ALA A 762 27.59 -26.05 -30.16
CA ALA A 762 28.29 -26.71 -31.28
C ALA A 762 27.59 -28.00 -31.77
N PRO A 763 27.10 -28.92 -30.90
CA PRO A 763 26.42 -30.13 -31.36
C PRO A 763 25.15 -29.85 -32.20
N PHE A 764 24.48 -28.73 -31.95
CA PHE A 764 23.31 -28.31 -32.73
C PHE A 764 23.70 -27.65 -34.05
N LEU A 765 24.76 -26.83 -34.05
CA LEU A 765 25.33 -26.21 -35.26
C LEU A 765 25.81 -27.27 -36.26
N GLU A 766 26.47 -28.31 -35.78
CA GLU A 766 26.92 -29.47 -36.59
C GLU A 766 25.75 -30.20 -37.26
N ARG A 767 24.62 -30.35 -36.55
CA ARG A 767 23.41 -31.05 -37.03
C ARG A 767 22.43 -30.17 -37.80
N GLY A 768 22.65 -28.85 -37.87
CA GLY A 768 21.70 -27.90 -38.46
C GLY A 768 20.35 -27.81 -37.73
N SER A 769 20.29 -28.23 -36.46
CA SER A 769 19.07 -28.35 -35.65
C SER A 769 18.88 -27.17 -34.69
N PRO A 770 17.65 -26.78 -34.31
CA PRO A 770 17.44 -25.72 -33.30
C PRO A 770 18.20 -26.01 -32.00
N ILE A 771 18.84 -24.98 -31.43
CA ILE A 771 19.59 -25.12 -30.17
C ILE A 771 18.61 -25.33 -29.01
N GLU A 772 18.78 -26.40 -28.23
CA GLU A 772 17.96 -26.60 -27.02
C GLU A 772 18.32 -25.56 -25.95
N VAL A 773 17.31 -24.81 -25.50
CA VAL A 773 17.42 -23.83 -24.43
C VAL A 773 16.57 -24.30 -23.25
N VAL A 774 17.19 -24.53 -22.09
CA VAL A 774 16.48 -25.04 -20.90
C VAL A 774 16.35 -23.93 -19.85
N LEU A 775 15.14 -23.73 -19.34
CA LEU A 775 14.87 -22.78 -18.26
C LEU A 775 13.93 -23.37 -17.20
N LEU A 776 14.30 -23.22 -15.93
CA LEU A 776 13.46 -23.55 -14.79
C LEU A 776 12.70 -22.29 -14.35
N GLY A 777 11.37 -22.32 -14.39
CA GLY A 777 10.57 -21.14 -14.10
C GLY A 777 9.08 -21.34 -14.31
N PHE A 778 8.32 -20.25 -14.13
CA PHE A 778 6.87 -20.24 -14.23
C PHE A 778 6.17 -21.33 -13.37
N PRO A 779 6.49 -21.48 -12.06
CA PRO A 779 5.84 -22.49 -11.20
C PRO A 779 4.33 -22.27 -11.06
N ILE A 780 3.96 -21.03 -10.68
CA ILE A 780 2.60 -20.50 -10.43
C ILE A 780 2.74 -19.10 -9.78
N LYS A 781 1.76 -18.22 -10.01
CA LYS A 781 1.68 -16.87 -9.41
C LYS A 781 1.66 -16.89 -7.88
N GLN A 782 2.43 -16.02 -7.22
CA GLN A 782 2.57 -15.96 -5.75
C GLN A 782 1.48 -15.09 -5.08
N SER A 783 0.20 -15.38 -5.29
CA SER A 783 -0.92 -14.55 -4.79
C SER A 783 -1.52 -14.96 -3.43
N LEU A 784 -0.93 -15.92 -2.72
CA LEU A 784 -1.50 -16.48 -1.48
C LEU A 784 -1.69 -15.45 -0.36
N SER A 785 -0.77 -14.50 -0.21
CA SER A 785 -0.86 -13.39 0.74
C SER A 785 -1.59 -12.16 0.18
N ARG A 786 -1.92 -12.12 -1.12
CA ARG A 786 -2.37 -10.93 -1.88
C ARG A 786 -1.42 -9.71 -1.87
N LEU A 787 -0.40 -9.67 -1.01
CA LEU A 787 0.62 -8.61 -0.97
C LEU A 787 1.47 -8.61 -2.25
N LYS A 788 1.89 -9.80 -2.69
CA LYS A 788 2.74 -9.99 -3.87
C LYS A 788 1.96 -9.85 -5.18
N ALA A 789 0.97 -10.70 -5.41
CA ALA A 789 0.22 -10.75 -6.66
C ALA A 789 -1.29 -10.70 -6.44
N PHE A 790 -2.00 -9.99 -7.33
CA PHE A 790 -3.46 -9.84 -7.26
C PHE A 790 -4.25 -11.14 -7.47
N GLY A 791 -3.75 -12.12 -8.22
CA GLY A 791 -4.51 -13.34 -8.58
C GLY A 791 -3.64 -14.56 -8.89
N PRO A 792 -4.19 -15.77 -9.03
CA PRO A 792 -3.42 -17.01 -9.21
C PRO A 792 -2.98 -17.33 -10.64
N LEU A 793 -3.56 -16.70 -11.67
CA LEU A 793 -3.24 -17.00 -13.07
C LEU A 793 -2.19 -16.02 -13.66
N PRO A 794 -1.47 -16.39 -14.73
CA PRO A 794 -0.55 -15.51 -15.46
C PRO A 794 -1.21 -14.20 -15.90
N ASP A 795 -0.51 -13.08 -15.69
CA ASP A 795 -0.94 -11.74 -16.08
C ASP A 795 0.00 -11.15 -17.16
N LEU A 796 -0.05 -9.84 -17.41
CA LEU A 796 0.81 -9.19 -18.42
C LEU A 796 2.31 -9.40 -18.15
N ALA A 797 2.75 -9.62 -16.91
CA ALA A 797 4.16 -9.89 -16.61
C ALA A 797 4.63 -11.20 -17.24
N GLU A 798 3.82 -12.27 -17.15
CA GLU A 798 4.14 -13.54 -17.80
C GLU A 798 4.08 -13.45 -19.32
N LEU A 799 3.10 -12.73 -19.89
CA LEU A 799 3.06 -12.51 -21.33
C LEU A 799 4.31 -11.76 -21.82
N GLY A 800 4.68 -10.65 -21.16
CA GLY A 800 5.89 -9.90 -21.49
C GLY A 800 7.18 -10.72 -21.34
N ALA A 801 7.19 -11.67 -20.41
CA ALA A 801 8.29 -12.62 -20.24
C ALA A 801 8.40 -13.63 -21.40
N LEU A 802 7.28 -14.11 -21.95
CA LEU A 802 7.26 -14.97 -23.13
C LEU A 802 7.62 -14.18 -24.40
N VAL A 803 7.15 -12.93 -24.53
CA VAL A 803 7.55 -12.01 -25.60
C VAL A 803 9.04 -11.67 -25.54
N ARG A 804 9.68 -11.71 -24.36
CA ARG A 804 11.16 -11.63 -24.24
C ARG A 804 11.87 -12.85 -24.82
N LEU A 805 11.31 -14.05 -24.65
CA LEU A 805 11.86 -15.26 -25.25
C LEU A 805 11.69 -15.22 -26.78
N ARG A 806 10.58 -14.67 -27.29
CA ARG A 806 10.40 -14.33 -28.72
C ARG A 806 11.48 -13.36 -29.22
N GLU A 807 11.77 -12.29 -28.49
CA GLU A 807 12.83 -11.33 -28.86
C GLU A 807 14.19 -12.03 -29.07
N LEU A 808 14.54 -12.96 -28.17
CA LEU A 808 15.77 -13.76 -28.29
C LEU A 808 15.69 -14.75 -29.46
N GLN A 809 14.56 -15.45 -29.63
CA GLN A 809 14.33 -16.38 -30.75
C GLN A 809 14.48 -15.69 -32.10
N SER A 810 13.75 -14.59 -32.32
CA SER A 810 13.82 -13.77 -33.53
C SER A 810 15.27 -13.32 -33.77
N ALA A 811 15.98 -12.85 -32.74
CA ALA A 811 17.36 -12.38 -32.88
C ALA A 811 18.34 -13.50 -33.26
N VAL A 812 18.14 -14.71 -32.73
CA VAL A 812 18.97 -15.87 -33.06
C VAL A 812 18.67 -16.38 -34.47
N ARG A 813 17.41 -16.44 -34.92
CA ARG A 813 17.08 -16.87 -36.30
C ARG A 813 17.73 -16.01 -37.38
N TRP A 814 18.02 -14.74 -37.08
CA TRP A 814 18.80 -13.85 -37.96
C TRP A 814 20.31 -14.20 -38.05
N VAL A 815 20.89 -15.01 -37.17
CA VAL A 815 22.29 -15.45 -37.25
C VAL A 815 22.44 -16.96 -37.44
N TYR A 816 21.46 -17.74 -37.00
CA TYR A 816 21.39 -19.20 -37.10
C TYR A 816 19.93 -19.58 -37.46
N PRO A 817 19.61 -19.81 -38.75
CA PRO A 817 18.22 -19.95 -39.22
C PRO A 817 17.35 -21.01 -38.50
N PRO A 818 17.87 -22.17 -38.06
CA PRO A 818 17.10 -23.14 -37.26
C PRO A 818 16.61 -22.58 -35.92
N GLY A 819 17.27 -21.55 -35.37
CA GLY A 819 16.85 -20.87 -34.15
C GLY A 819 17.09 -21.67 -32.88
N LEU A 820 16.20 -21.47 -31.92
CA LEU A 820 16.18 -22.08 -30.58
C LEU A 820 14.91 -22.94 -30.42
N HIS A 821 14.99 -23.93 -29.53
CA HIS A 821 13.84 -24.62 -28.96
C HIS A 821 13.84 -24.46 -27.43
N PHE A 822 12.82 -23.83 -26.86
CA PHE A 822 12.74 -23.54 -25.42
C PHE A 822 12.03 -24.66 -24.66
N ASN A 823 12.75 -25.27 -23.73
CA ASN A 823 12.23 -26.22 -22.75
C ASN A 823 11.96 -25.50 -21.43
N ILE A 824 10.71 -25.08 -21.22
CA ILE A 824 10.24 -24.46 -19.96
C ILE A 824 9.87 -25.56 -18.98
N LEU A 825 10.75 -25.80 -18.02
CA LEU A 825 10.55 -26.73 -16.92
C LEU A 825 9.84 -26.00 -15.79
N THR A 826 8.61 -26.40 -15.49
CA THR A 826 7.80 -25.83 -14.40
C THR A 826 7.95 -26.65 -13.12
N ASP A 827 8.11 -25.96 -11.99
CA ASP A 827 8.41 -26.54 -10.67
C ASP A 827 7.26 -26.38 -9.66
N GLY A 828 6.05 -26.06 -10.14
CA GLY A 828 4.90 -25.65 -9.33
C GLY A 828 4.51 -26.61 -8.20
N ARG A 829 4.64 -27.93 -8.43
CA ARG A 829 4.40 -29.01 -7.44
C ARG A 829 5.69 -29.62 -6.87
N HIS A 830 6.83 -29.40 -7.53
CA HIS A 830 8.10 -30.07 -7.28
C HIS A 830 8.67 -29.74 -5.89
N PHE A 831 8.89 -28.45 -5.62
CA PHE A 831 9.42 -27.98 -4.32
C PHE A 831 8.35 -27.94 -3.21
N ARG A 832 7.08 -27.72 -3.55
CA ARG A 832 5.97 -27.63 -2.57
C ARG A 832 4.71 -28.29 -3.11
N PRO A 833 3.96 -29.05 -2.27
CA PRO A 833 2.70 -29.64 -2.71
C PRO A 833 1.68 -28.54 -3.00
N ARG A 834 1.06 -28.59 -4.18
CA ARG A 834 -0.03 -27.70 -4.59
C ARG A 834 -1.12 -28.51 -5.32
N PRO A 835 -2.38 -28.06 -5.30
CA PRO A 835 -3.44 -28.71 -6.08
C PRO A 835 -3.10 -28.73 -7.57
N ALA A 836 -3.24 -29.88 -8.22
CA ALA A 836 -2.98 -30.02 -9.66
C ALA A 836 -3.88 -29.12 -10.52
N SER A 837 -5.09 -28.80 -10.05
CA SER A 837 -5.97 -27.81 -10.68
C SER A 837 -5.37 -26.40 -10.72
N ALA A 838 -4.57 -26.02 -9.72
CA ALA A 838 -3.94 -24.70 -9.66
C ALA A 838 -2.75 -24.59 -10.61
N THR A 839 -1.86 -25.59 -10.66
CA THR A 839 -0.75 -25.59 -11.64
C THR A 839 -1.25 -25.84 -13.06
N GLY A 840 -2.25 -26.70 -13.25
CA GLY A 840 -2.92 -26.93 -14.53
C GLY A 840 -3.56 -25.66 -15.11
N ALA A 841 -4.31 -24.90 -14.31
CA ALA A 841 -4.91 -23.64 -14.75
C ALA A 841 -3.84 -22.58 -15.09
N TYR A 842 -2.75 -22.50 -14.32
CA TYR A 842 -1.63 -21.60 -14.59
C TYR A 842 -0.93 -21.97 -15.91
N CYS A 843 -0.54 -23.24 -16.10
CA CYS A 843 0.09 -23.72 -17.32
C CYS A 843 -0.81 -23.62 -18.56
N GLY A 844 -2.12 -23.87 -18.42
CA GLY A 844 -3.08 -23.68 -19.51
C GLY A 844 -3.13 -22.23 -20.00
N LYS A 845 -3.10 -21.26 -19.08
CA LYS A 845 -3.06 -19.84 -19.43
C LYS A 845 -1.72 -19.39 -20.02
N LEU A 846 -0.60 -20.01 -19.62
CA LEU A 846 0.70 -19.77 -20.28
C LEU A 846 0.72 -20.23 -21.73
N ARG A 847 0.09 -21.36 -22.07
CA ARG A 847 0.03 -21.85 -23.46
C ARG A 847 -0.73 -20.88 -24.37
N GLN A 848 -1.86 -20.35 -23.89
CA GLN A 848 -2.58 -19.26 -24.59
C GLN A 848 -1.71 -18.00 -24.77
N TYR A 849 -0.81 -17.68 -23.83
CA TYR A 849 0.13 -16.58 -24.00
C TYR A 849 1.33 -16.93 -24.91
N LEU A 850 1.70 -18.20 -25.08
CA LEU A 850 2.67 -18.63 -26.11
C LEU A 850 2.10 -18.48 -27.51
N GLU A 851 0.83 -18.86 -27.71
CA GLU A 851 0.10 -18.66 -28.97
C GLU A 851 0.06 -17.17 -29.34
N LEU A 852 -0.37 -16.31 -28.40
CA LEU A 852 -0.35 -14.85 -28.59
C LEU A 852 1.05 -14.26 -28.80
N ALA A 853 2.09 -14.86 -28.22
CA ALA A 853 3.48 -14.47 -28.46
C ALA A 853 4.08 -15.09 -29.74
N GLY A 854 3.36 -15.95 -30.47
CA GLY A 854 3.85 -16.69 -31.64
C GLY A 854 5.05 -17.59 -31.35
N MET A 855 5.03 -18.28 -30.19
CA MET A 855 6.14 -19.08 -29.65
C MET A 855 5.78 -20.56 -29.42
N ASP A 856 4.53 -20.94 -29.67
CA ASP A 856 3.99 -22.30 -29.57
C ASP A 856 4.78 -23.33 -30.39
N GLY A 857 5.15 -22.99 -31.64
CA GLY A 857 5.93 -23.88 -32.52
C GLY A 857 7.39 -24.12 -32.10
N CYS A 858 7.90 -23.42 -31.08
CA CYS A 858 9.30 -23.55 -30.62
C CYS A 858 9.47 -23.59 -29.10
N THR A 859 8.39 -23.80 -28.33
CA THR A 859 8.42 -23.81 -26.86
C THR A 859 7.62 -24.97 -26.29
N SER A 860 8.23 -25.78 -25.42
CA SER A 860 7.54 -26.76 -24.59
C SER A 860 7.36 -26.22 -23.16
N ILE A 861 6.20 -26.49 -22.54
CA ILE A 861 5.92 -26.21 -21.12
C ILE A 861 5.48 -27.51 -20.44
N THR A 862 6.36 -28.06 -19.60
CA THR A 862 6.19 -29.37 -18.94
C THR A 862 6.61 -29.27 -17.47
N GLU A 863 6.04 -30.08 -16.57
CA GLU A 863 6.54 -30.15 -15.19
C GLU A 863 7.86 -30.94 -15.13
N ILE A 864 8.82 -30.47 -14.33
CA ILE A 864 10.19 -31.03 -14.30
C ILE A 864 10.23 -32.53 -13.95
N ASP A 865 9.41 -32.99 -13.00
CA ASP A 865 9.33 -34.40 -12.61
C ASP A 865 8.86 -35.30 -13.78
N ALA A 866 8.00 -34.79 -14.67
CA ALA A 866 7.51 -35.54 -15.82
C ALA A 866 8.60 -35.69 -16.90
N VAL A 867 9.38 -34.63 -17.15
CA VAL A 867 10.56 -34.69 -18.05
C VAL A 867 11.63 -35.62 -17.48
N ALA A 868 11.83 -35.59 -16.16
CA ALA A 868 12.79 -36.46 -15.48
C ALA A 868 12.39 -37.94 -15.61
N GLY A 869 11.11 -38.28 -15.38
CA GLY A 869 10.59 -39.64 -15.61
C GLY A 869 10.68 -40.11 -17.06
N GLN A 870 10.44 -39.21 -18.03
CA GLN A 870 10.60 -39.52 -19.46
C GLN A 870 12.05 -39.81 -19.86
N ARG A 871 13.02 -39.01 -19.35
CA ARG A 871 14.43 -39.09 -19.77
C ARG A 871 15.31 -40.03 -18.93
N ARG A 872 14.90 -40.39 -17.71
CA ARG A 872 15.63 -41.32 -16.81
C ARG A 872 14.87 -42.62 -16.52
N GLY A 873 13.60 -42.73 -16.95
CA GLY A 873 12.77 -43.92 -16.78
C GLY A 873 11.94 -43.97 -15.49
N ALA A 874 10.96 -44.87 -15.46
CA ALA A 874 9.92 -44.94 -14.43
C ALA A 874 10.42 -45.33 -13.01
N GLY A 875 11.66 -45.81 -12.86
CA GLY A 875 12.25 -46.11 -11.55
C GLY A 875 12.54 -44.85 -10.71
N LEU A 876 12.78 -43.71 -11.38
CA LEU A 876 13.25 -42.47 -10.75
C LEU A 876 12.30 -41.95 -9.66
N GLU A 877 10.98 -42.08 -9.82
CA GLU A 877 10.01 -41.56 -8.87
C GLU A 877 10.10 -42.23 -7.49
N ARG A 878 10.33 -43.56 -7.46
CA ARG A 878 10.48 -44.32 -6.22
C ARG A 878 11.79 -43.95 -5.52
N GLU A 879 12.87 -43.89 -6.27
CA GLU A 879 14.20 -43.50 -5.77
C GLU A 879 14.19 -42.07 -5.23
N ARG A 880 13.61 -41.13 -5.98
CA ARG A 880 13.40 -39.74 -5.55
C ARG A 880 12.60 -39.65 -4.26
N THR A 881 11.53 -40.43 -4.13
CA THR A 881 10.74 -40.47 -2.90
C THR A 881 11.56 -40.96 -1.71
N ALA A 882 12.35 -42.02 -1.87
CA ALA A 882 13.22 -42.55 -0.81
C ALA A 882 14.33 -41.56 -0.41
N LEU A 883 15.05 -40.99 -1.38
CA LEU A 883 16.11 -40.01 -1.15
C LEU A 883 15.57 -38.71 -0.53
N PHE A 884 14.42 -38.20 -1.00
CA PHE A 884 13.76 -37.04 -0.42
C PHE A 884 13.42 -37.28 1.07
N MET A 885 12.85 -38.44 1.40
CA MET A 885 12.53 -38.79 2.78
C MET A 885 13.79 -38.91 3.65
N ARG A 886 14.89 -39.47 3.12
CA ARG A 886 16.20 -39.53 3.79
C ARG A 886 16.77 -38.12 4.06
N HIS A 887 16.86 -37.27 3.05
CA HIS A 887 17.37 -35.89 3.20
C HIS A 887 16.50 -35.05 4.15
N ARG A 888 15.17 -35.20 4.06
CA ARG A 888 14.23 -34.52 4.95
C ARG A 888 14.36 -34.99 6.40
N HIS A 889 14.51 -36.29 6.64
CA HIS A 889 14.73 -36.83 7.98
C HIS A 889 16.05 -36.29 8.57
N LEU A 890 17.14 -36.31 7.79
CA LEU A 890 18.44 -35.79 8.20
C LEU A 890 18.37 -34.30 8.62
N LEU A 891 17.72 -33.46 7.80
CA LEU A 891 17.54 -32.03 8.10
C LEU A 891 16.64 -31.80 9.33
N ASN A 892 15.53 -32.53 9.46
CA ASN A 892 14.66 -32.48 10.65
C ASN A 892 15.43 -32.86 11.92
N THR A 893 16.20 -33.95 11.88
CA THR A 893 16.96 -34.46 13.04
C THR A 893 18.08 -33.51 13.46
N ALA A 894 18.71 -32.83 12.51
CA ALA A 894 19.69 -31.77 12.78
C ALA A 894 19.03 -30.52 13.39
N LEU A 895 17.84 -30.14 12.92
CA LEU A 895 17.14 -28.93 13.34
C LEU A 895 16.19 -29.11 14.55
N ARG A 896 16.10 -30.31 15.14
CA ARG A 896 15.11 -30.67 16.16
C ARG A 896 15.11 -29.83 17.44
N HIS A 897 16.22 -29.16 17.74
CA HIS A 897 16.42 -28.37 18.96
C HIS A 897 16.14 -26.87 18.77
N PHE A 898 15.80 -26.44 17.55
CA PHE A 898 15.55 -25.04 17.22
C PHE A 898 14.04 -24.80 17.09
N ASP A 899 13.51 -23.80 17.80
CA ASP A 899 12.14 -23.29 17.61
C ASP A 899 12.17 -21.90 16.96
N ILE A 900 11.58 -21.78 15.77
CA ILE A 900 11.42 -20.52 15.06
C ILE A 900 10.35 -19.60 15.70
N THR A 901 9.68 -20.06 16.76
CA THR A 901 8.59 -19.34 17.43
C THR A 901 8.89 -18.90 18.87
N ASP A 902 10.08 -19.17 19.37
CA ASP A 902 10.62 -18.54 20.58
C ASP A 902 11.27 -17.18 20.22
N LYS A 903 12.45 -17.22 19.60
CA LYS A 903 13.27 -16.02 19.31
C LYS A 903 13.67 -15.99 17.83
N PRO A 904 12.77 -15.62 16.89
CA PRO A 904 12.89 -16.02 15.49
C PRO A 904 14.22 -15.65 14.81
N LEU A 905 14.72 -14.43 15.00
CA LEU A 905 16.00 -14.01 14.41
C LEU A 905 17.19 -14.74 15.05
N ARG A 906 17.24 -14.86 16.39
CA ARG A 906 18.32 -15.58 17.08
C ARG A 906 18.34 -17.06 16.72
N THR A 907 17.17 -17.68 16.54
CA THR A 907 17.08 -19.05 16.02
C THR A 907 17.72 -19.17 14.63
N LEU A 908 17.57 -18.17 13.75
CA LEU A 908 18.19 -18.18 12.42
C LEU A 908 19.70 -17.93 12.45
N ASP A 909 20.21 -17.04 13.32
CA ASP A 909 21.65 -16.88 13.52
C ASP A 909 22.26 -18.16 14.12
N ALA A 910 21.64 -18.76 15.15
CA ALA A 910 22.11 -20.01 15.75
C ALA A 910 22.08 -21.23 14.80
N VAL A 911 21.13 -21.31 13.86
CA VAL A 911 21.16 -22.31 12.77
C VAL A 911 22.33 -22.07 11.81
N THR A 912 22.72 -20.81 11.61
CA THR A 912 23.86 -20.43 10.74
C THR A 912 25.19 -20.80 11.43
N GLU A 913 25.34 -20.50 12.72
CA GLU A 913 26.48 -20.91 13.54
C GLU A 913 26.61 -22.45 13.59
N PHE A 914 25.50 -23.15 13.82
CA PHE A 914 25.46 -24.62 13.78
C PHE A 914 25.84 -25.19 12.40
N ALA A 915 25.49 -24.52 11.30
CA ALA A 915 25.90 -24.93 9.96
C ALA A 915 27.43 -24.87 9.76
N CYS A 916 28.11 -23.95 10.44
CA CYS A 916 29.57 -23.84 10.42
C CYS A 916 30.26 -24.86 11.36
N ALA A 917 29.63 -25.20 12.49
CA ALA A 917 30.19 -26.11 13.49
C ALA A 917 29.87 -27.61 13.26
N VAL A 918 28.97 -27.95 12.33
CA VAL A 918 28.50 -29.33 12.13
C VAL A 918 29.63 -30.29 11.74
N SER A 919 29.70 -31.43 12.44
CA SER A 919 30.76 -32.44 12.29
C SER A 919 30.18 -33.85 12.07
N GLY A 920 31.01 -34.78 11.59
CA GLY A 920 30.63 -36.18 11.33
C GLY A 920 30.24 -36.49 9.87
N PRO A 921 29.73 -37.70 9.57
CA PRO A 921 29.66 -38.24 8.21
C PRO A 921 28.73 -37.50 7.24
N ASN A 922 27.81 -36.67 7.76
CA ASN A 922 26.89 -35.86 6.94
C ASN A 922 27.24 -34.36 6.94
N ALA A 923 28.36 -33.95 7.57
CA ALA A 923 28.70 -32.55 7.82
C ALA A 923 28.69 -31.69 6.54
N ALA A 924 29.38 -32.11 5.48
CA ALA A 924 29.47 -31.35 4.23
C ALA A 924 28.14 -31.21 3.47
N LEU A 925 27.14 -32.08 3.73
CA LEU A 925 25.79 -31.94 3.18
C LEU A 925 24.95 -30.99 4.04
N LEU A 926 25.04 -31.14 5.37
CA LEU A 926 24.34 -30.29 6.32
C LEU A 926 24.83 -28.84 6.24
N ALA A 927 26.14 -28.58 6.29
CA ALA A 927 26.73 -27.25 6.18
C ALA A 927 26.27 -26.53 4.89
N ARG A 928 26.39 -27.19 3.73
CA ARG A 928 25.93 -26.64 2.43
C ARG A 928 24.42 -26.36 2.39
N SER A 929 23.61 -27.15 3.08
CA SER A 929 22.15 -26.98 3.10
C SER A 929 21.71 -25.90 4.08
N LEU A 930 22.26 -25.92 5.30
CA LEU A 930 21.89 -25.03 6.39
C LEU A 930 22.48 -23.63 6.23
N GLY A 931 23.63 -23.47 5.56
CA GLY A 931 24.19 -22.16 5.21
C GLY A 931 23.26 -21.30 4.34
N MET A 932 22.32 -21.91 3.60
CA MET A 932 21.29 -21.18 2.84
C MET A 932 19.96 -21.02 3.61
N PHE A 933 19.83 -21.58 4.81
CA PHE A 933 18.55 -21.74 5.50
C PHE A 933 17.89 -20.39 5.82
N ARG A 934 18.67 -19.44 6.36
CA ARG A 934 18.20 -18.09 6.71
C ARG A 934 17.63 -17.37 5.50
N GLU A 935 18.40 -17.24 4.42
CA GLU A 935 17.99 -16.52 3.21
C GLU A 935 16.74 -17.11 2.56
N ILE A 936 16.68 -18.45 2.51
CA ILE A 936 15.52 -19.15 1.95
C ILE A 936 14.30 -18.93 2.85
N LEU A 937 14.42 -18.97 4.20
CA LEU A 937 13.31 -18.74 5.11
C LEU A 937 12.75 -17.32 4.99
N MET A 938 13.64 -16.33 4.96
CA MET A 938 13.33 -14.91 4.81
C MET A 938 12.50 -14.65 3.53
N SER A 939 12.99 -15.08 2.36
CA SER A 939 12.19 -15.00 1.13
C SER A 939 10.89 -15.84 1.15
N MET A 940 10.89 -16.94 1.92
CA MET A 940 9.81 -17.91 1.92
C MET A 940 8.58 -17.50 2.72
N VAL A 941 8.70 -16.77 3.85
CA VAL A 941 7.56 -16.41 4.72
C VAL A 941 6.45 -15.69 3.95
N TYR A 942 6.79 -14.77 3.05
CA TYR A 942 5.84 -14.02 2.20
C TYR A 942 5.14 -14.86 1.12
N SER A 943 5.54 -16.12 1.00
CA SER A 943 5.06 -17.08 -0.01
C SER A 943 4.28 -18.24 0.62
N VAL A 944 3.89 -18.09 1.89
CA VAL A 944 3.09 -19.04 2.68
C VAL A 944 1.64 -18.53 2.74
N PRO A 945 0.61 -19.39 2.69
CA PRO A 945 -0.76 -18.94 2.88
C PRO A 945 -1.04 -18.61 4.35
N VAL A 946 -1.59 -17.42 4.60
CA VAL A 946 -2.18 -17.04 5.89
C VAL A 946 -3.70 -17.23 5.78
N PRO A 947 -4.31 -18.12 6.58
CA PRO A 947 -5.76 -18.15 6.71
C PRO A 947 -6.24 -16.80 7.27
N ALA A 948 -7.07 -16.10 6.52
CA ALA A 948 -7.77 -14.90 7.01
C ALA A 948 -9.10 -15.32 7.64
N PRO A 949 -9.53 -14.69 8.75
CA PRO A 949 -10.89 -14.84 9.26
C PRO A 949 -11.91 -14.48 8.17
N GLY A 950 -13.04 -15.21 8.12
CA GLY A 950 -13.95 -15.20 6.95
C GLY A 950 -14.63 -13.86 6.62
N THR A 951 -14.60 -12.90 7.55
CA THR A 951 -15.15 -11.53 7.45
C THR A 951 -14.08 -10.45 7.20
N VAL A 952 -12.80 -10.82 7.18
CA VAL A 952 -11.69 -9.87 7.04
C VAL A 952 -11.14 -9.91 5.62
N ASP A 953 -10.97 -8.74 5.02
CA ASP A 953 -10.25 -8.58 3.76
C ASP A 953 -8.84 -9.19 3.86
N ARG A 954 -8.51 -10.06 2.91
CA ARG A 954 -7.24 -10.78 2.89
C ARG A 954 -6.04 -9.88 2.70
N LEU A 955 -6.18 -8.74 2.01
CA LEU A 955 -5.07 -7.81 1.84
C LEU A 955 -4.79 -7.09 3.16
N ALA A 956 -5.80 -6.50 3.79
CA ALA A 956 -5.68 -5.87 5.11
C ALA A 956 -5.16 -6.85 6.18
N TRP A 957 -5.71 -8.08 6.24
CA TRP A 957 -5.23 -9.12 7.15
C TRP A 957 -3.75 -9.45 6.94
N SER A 958 -3.35 -9.70 5.70
CA SER A 958 -1.95 -9.99 5.38
C SER A 958 -1.04 -8.82 5.73
N ARG A 959 -1.45 -7.56 5.50
CA ARG A 959 -0.65 -6.40 5.91
C ARG A 959 -0.38 -6.36 7.41
N LEU A 960 -1.38 -6.67 8.25
CA LEU A 960 -1.22 -6.72 9.71
C LEU A 960 -0.29 -7.86 10.16
N VAL A 961 -0.45 -9.05 9.57
CA VAL A 961 0.36 -10.23 9.92
C VAL A 961 1.81 -10.06 9.47
N TYR A 962 2.04 -9.58 8.25
CA TYR A 962 3.37 -9.41 7.67
C TYR A 962 4.09 -8.11 8.05
N ALA A 963 3.48 -7.22 8.84
CA ALA A 963 4.06 -5.95 9.27
C ALA A 963 5.47 -6.12 9.86
N ASP A 964 5.55 -6.88 10.96
CA ASP A 964 6.78 -7.24 11.65
C ASP A 964 6.71 -8.72 12.02
N ILE A 965 6.80 -9.58 10.99
CA ILE A 965 6.46 -11.01 11.09
C ILE A 965 7.29 -11.80 12.13
N TYR A 966 8.51 -11.34 12.42
CA TYR A 966 9.40 -11.93 13.42
C TYR A 966 9.16 -11.42 14.84
N ASN A 967 8.33 -10.38 15.01
CA ASN A 967 7.96 -9.89 16.33
C ASN A 967 6.71 -10.65 16.84
N LEU A 968 6.95 -11.63 17.71
CA LEU A 968 5.93 -12.48 18.31
C LEU A 968 5.49 -12.03 19.71
N THR A 969 6.20 -11.07 20.32
CA THR A 969 5.95 -10.56 21.68
C THR A 969 5.19 -9.23 21.70
N ASP A 970 5.06 -8.57 20.54
CA ASP A 970 4.29 -7.35 20.27
C ASP A 970 2.95 -7.29 21.03
N GLY A 971 2.91 -6.52 22.12
CA GLY A 971 1.71 -6.28 22.92
C GLY A 971 0.70 -5.33 22.27
N GLY A 972 1.12 -4.57 21.25
CA GLY A 972 0.28 -3.60 20.54
C GLY A 972 -0.69 -4.21 19.54
N VAL A 973 -0.51 -5.49 19.18
CA VAL A 973 -1.39 -6.23 18.26
C VAL A 973 -2.31 -7.23 18.99
N SER A 974 -3.40 -7.61 18.32
CA SER A 974 -4.33 -8.65 18.76
C SER A 974 -3.65 -10.04 18.84
N LEU A 975 -4.12 -10.90 19.74
CA LEU A 975 -3.60 -12.26 19.93
C LEU A 975 -3.66 -13.09 18.64
N GLU A 976 -4.72 -12.92 17.83
CA GLU A 976 -4.95 -13.58 16.56
C GLU A 976 -3.85 -13.24 15.53
N VAL A 977 -3.33 -12.02 15.55
CA VAL A 977 -2.23 -11.58 14.68
C VAL A 977 -0.91 -12.22 15.13
N ARG A 978 -0.63 -12.28 16.45
CA ARG A 978 0.54 -13.02 16.97
C ARG A 978 0.47 -14.51 16.59
N GLN A 979 -0.66 -15.16 16.81
CA GLN A 979 -0.89 -16.56 16.42
C GLN A 979 -0.73 -16.78 14.90
N ALA A 980 -1.18 -15.83 14.08
CA ALA A 980 -0.96 -15.88 12.64
C ALA A 980 0.52 -15.77 12.27
N ARG A 981 1.29 -14.83 12.87
CA ARG A 981 2.76 -14.73 12.70
C ARG A 981 3.45 -16.05 13.05
N THR A 982 3.15 -16.62 14.22
CA THR A 982 3.61 -17.95 14.67
C THR A 982 3.32 -19.05 13.64
N ALA A 983 2.10 -19.08 13.09
CA ALA A 983 1.70 -20.07 12.09
C ALA A 983 2.44 -19.90 10.75
N VAL A 984 2.70 -18.67 10.30
CA VAL A 984 3.48 -18.40 9.09
C VAL A 984 4.92 -18.85 9.28
N LEU A 985 5.58 -18.48 10.39
CA LEU A 985 6.97 -18.86 10.67
C LEU A 985 7.15 -20.38 10.74
N ARG A 986 6.29 -21.10 11.49
CA ARG A 986 6.31 -22.57 11.52
C ARG A 986 6.14 -23.17 10.13
N ARG A 987 5.20 -22.66 9.33
CA ARG A 987 4.95 -23.21 7.99
C ARG A 987 6.04 -22.83 6.98
N ALA A 988 6.71 -21.69 7.15
CA ALA A 988 7.90 -21.34 6.38
C ALA A 988 9.04 -22.30 6.68
N TRP A 989 9.39 -22.48 7.96
CA TRP A 989 10.41 -23.43 8.43
C TRP A 989 10.27 -24.84 7.82
N HIS A 990 9.08 -25.43 7.91
CA HIS A 990 8.80 -26.74 7.30
C HIS A 990 8.94 -26.75 5.77
N ASN A 991 8.56 -25.66 5.10
CA ASN A 991 8.71 -25.54 3.65
C ASN A 991 10.19 -25.33 3.23
N VAL A 992 11.03 -24.68 4.05
CA VAL A 992 12.47 -24.52 3.82
C VAL A 992 13.17 -25.88 3.91
N ILE A 993 12.87 -26.66 4.96
CA ILE A 993 13.39 -28.03 5.09
C ILE A 993 13.00 -28.89 3.88
N ARG A 994 11.75 -28.81 3.43
CA ARG A 994 11.30 -29.49 2.20
C ARG A 994 12.07 -29.03 0.96
N TYR A 995 12.26 -27.72 0.80
CA TYR A 995 12.95 -27.13 -0.34
C TYR A 995 14.41 -27.56 -0.40
N LEU A 996 15.12 -27.54 0.73
CA LEU A 996 16.51 -28.01 0.85
C LEU A 996 16.63 -29.52 0.60
N ALA A 997 15.72 -30.33 1.18
CA ALA A 997 15.68 -31.77 0.93
C ALA A 997 15.41 -32.10 -0.55
N THR A 998 14.58 -31.30 -1.21
CA THR A 998 14.33 -31.40 -2.66
C THR A 998 15.62 -31.11 -3.43
N LEU A 999 16.25 -29.95 -3.22
CA LEU A 999 17.52 -29.58 -3.89
C LEU A 999 18.63 -30.64 -3.74
N ARG A 1000 18.82 -31.23 -2.55
CA ARG A 1000 19.83 -32.30 -2.36
C ARG A 1000 19.45 -33.60 -3.07
N THR A 1001 18.16 -33.88 -3.20
CA THR A 1001 17.66 -35.06 -3.93
C THR A 1001 17.81 -34.88 -5.43
N ASP A 1002 17.52 -33.68 -5.94
CA ASP A 1002 17.65 -33.36 -7.37
C ASP A 1002 19.13 -33.31 -7.81
N GLU A 1003 20.04 -32.84 -6.93
CA GLU A 1003 21.51 -32.95 -7.08
C GLU A 1003 21.94 -34.42 -7.16
N ALA A 1004 21.52 -35.26 -6.21
CA ALA A 1004 21.88 -36.68 -6.16
C ALA A 1004 21.36 -37.50 -7.36
N LEU A 1005 20.25 -37.07 -7.97
CA LEU A 1005 19.63 -37.75 -9.13
C LEU A 1005 20.01 -37.15 -10.49
N GLY A 1006 20.94 -36.18 -10.53
CA GLY A 1006 21.38 -35.58 -11.79
C GLY A 1006 20.25 -34.88 -12.56
N TYR A 1007 19.33 -34.19 -11.86
CA TYR A 1007 18.28 -33.36 -12.49
C TYR A 1007 18.87 -32.21 -13.31
N ASP A 1008 20.07 -31.75 -12.95
CA ASP A 1008 20.81 -30.78 -13.73
C ASP A 1008 21.18 -31.32 -15.13
N ASP A 1009 21.32 -32.64 -15.29
CA ASP A 1009 21.82 -33.33 -16.50
C ASP A 1009 20.72 -33.98 -17.35
N LEU A 1010 19.45 -33.61 -17.15
CA LEU A 1010 18.31 -34.11 -17.97
C LEU A 1010 18.42 -33.76 -19.47
N PHE A 1011 19.28 -32.79 -19.81
CA PHE A 1011 19.53 -32.30 -21.15
C PHE A 1011 21.07 -32.17 -21.25
N PRO A 1012 21.81 -33.08 -21.91
CA PRO A 1012 23.28 -33.01 -21.93
C PRO A 1012 23.76 -31.77 -22.69
N ASP A 1013 23.40 -31.67 -23.98
CA ASP A 1013 23.64 -30.49 -24.81
C ASP A 1013 22.51 -29.46 -24.57
N ARG A 1014 22.82 -28.25 -24.07
CA ARG A 1014 21.84 -27.15 -23.92
C ARG A 1014 22.50 -25.81 -23.64
N VAL A 1015 21.86 -24.72 -24.05
CA VAL A 1015 22.07 -23.43 -23.40
C VAL A 1015 21.13 -23.34 -22.18
N ARG A 1016 21.68 -23.26 -20.97
CA ARG A 1016 20.86 -23.15 -19.76
C ARG A 1016 20.63 -21.71 -19.34
N LEU A 1017 19.39 -21.24 -19.43
CA LEU A 1017 18.98 -19.96 -18.86
C LEU A 1017 18.70 -20.11 -17.35
N THR A 1018 19.08 -19.11 -16.56
CA THR A 1018 18.87 -19.10 -15.11
C THR A 1018 18.49 -17.72 -14.59
N VAL A 1019 17.63 -17.67 -13.58
CA VAL A 1019 17.30 -16.43 -12.85
C VAL A 1019 18.33 -16.06 -11.78
N ASN A 1020 19.28 -16.97 -11.50
CA ASN A 1020 20.40 -16.74 -10.59
C ASN A 1020 21.55 -16.03 -11.34
N ALA A 1021 21.88 -14.82 -10.91
CA ALA A 1021 22.93 -13.99 -11.51
C ALA A 1021 24.36 -14.54 -11.31
N ALA A 1022 24.54 -15.57 -10.48
CA ALA A 1022 25.83 -16.01 -9.95
C ALA A 1022 26.40 -17.32 -10.52
N ALA A 1023 25.59 -18.15 -11.18
CA ALA A 1023 26.01 -19.51 -11.52
C ALA A 1023 26.97 -19.55 -12.73
N PRO A 1024 28.24 -19.99 -12.58
CA PRO A 1024 29.15 -20.16 -13.72
C PRO A 1024 28.66 -21.27 -14.66
N GLY A 1025 28.97 -21.14 -15.95
CA GLY A 1025 28.52 -22.07 -17.00
C GLY A 1025 27.02 -22.00 -17.31
N LYS A 1026 26.25 -21.11 -16.67
CA LYS A 1026 24.81 -20.92 -16.90
C LYS A 1026 24.54 -19.48 -17.33
N CYS A 1027 23.69 -19.27 -18.33
CA CYS A 1027 23.40 -17.95 -18.86
C CYS A 1027 22.32 -17.26 -18.02
N GLY A 1028 22.70 -16.24 -17.24
CA GLY A 1028 21.76 -15.48 -16.44
C GLY A 1028 20.77 -14.69 -17.31
N PHE A 1029 19.47 -14.81 -17.05
CA PHE A 1029 18.41 -14.24 -17.89
C PHE A 1029 17.51 -13.25 -17.14
N THR A 1030 17.14 -12.15 -17.79
CA THR A 1030 16.12 -11.20 -17.32
C THR A 1030 14.91 -11.20 -18.25
N TYR A 1031 13.72 -11.44 -17.68
CA TYR A 1031 12.46 -11.45 -18.41
C TYR A 1031 11.96 -10.02 -18.70
N LEU A 1032 11.98 -9.18 -17.68
CA LEU A 1032 11.49 -7.80 -17.71
C LEU A 1032 12.63 -6.90 -17.22
N GLY A 1033 13.30 -6.22 -18.14
CA GLY A 1033 14.46 -5.36 -17.85
C GLY A 1033 14.16 -4.33 -16.77
N GLY A 1034 15.14 -4.03 -15.92
CA GLY A 1034 14.99 -3.11 -14.80
C GLY A 1034 14.07 -3.55 -13.65
N SER A 1035 13.48 -4.75 -13.67
CA SER A 1035 12.79 -5.31 -12.50
C SER A 1035 13.66 -6.30 -11.73
N GLY A 1036 13.64 -6.18 -10.41
CA GLY A 1036 14.24 -7.14 -9.48
C GLY A 1036 13.48 -8.47 -9.38
N LEU A 1037 12.17 -8.43 -9.68
CA LEU A 1037 11.22 -9.50 -9.45
C LEU A 1037 11.01 -10.37 -10.70
N LEU A 1038 10.70 -11.65 -10.47
CA LEU A 1038 10.26 -12.55 -11.52
C LEU A 1038 8.77 -12.35 -11.80
N PRO A 1039 8.28 -12.62 -13.03
CA PRO A 1039 6.88 -12.38 -13.41
C PRO A 1039 5.85 -12.97 -12.44
N TRP A 1040 6.12 -14.18 -11.94
CA TRP A 1040 5.26 -14.90 -11.02
C TRP A 1040 5.36 -14.46 -9.54
N GLN A 1041 6.27 -13.54 -9.19
CA GLN A 1041 6.48 -13.03 -7.83
C GLN A 1041 5.74 -11.72 -7.54
N GLY A 1042 5.18 -11.05 -8.55
CA GLY A 1042 4.42 -9.80 -8.41
C GLY A 1042 3.19 -9.75 -9.32
N THR A 1043 2.65 -8.56 -9.54
CA THR A 1043 1.59 -8.28 -10.53
C THR A 1043 2.17 -7.53 -11.73
N GLY A 1044 1.76 -7.88 -12.94
CA GLY A 1044 2.10 -7.14 -14.15
C GLY A 1044 1.55 -5.73 -14.17
N THR A 1045 2.35 -4.79 -14.67
CA THR A 1045 1.99 -3.37 -14.77
C THR A 1045 2.64 -2.74 -15.99
N LEU A 1046 2.05 -1.67 -16.51
CA LEU A 1046 2.78 -0.71 -17.34
C LEU A 1046 3.36 0.39 -16.45
N ASP A 1047 4.65 0.72 -16.61
CA ASP A 1047 5.26 1.89 -15.97
C ASP A 1047 4.81 3.19 -16.66
N GLN A 1048 5.15 4.36 -16.08
CA GLN A 1048 4.83 5.68 -16.65
C GLN A 1048 5.32 5.90 -18.10
N ARG A 1049 6.27 5.08 -18.57
CA ARG A 1049 6.88 5.15 -19.91
C ARG A 1049 6.35 4.07 -20.85
N GLY A 1050 5.29 3.34 -20.46
CA GLY A 1050 4.70 2.24 -21.22
C GLY A 1050 5.51 0.94 -21.21
N HIS A 1051 6.46 0.76 -20.28
CA HIS A 1051 7.17 -0.51 -20.18
C HIS A 1051 6.39 -1.54 -19.38
N VAL A 1052 6.33 -2.78 -19.86
CA VAL A 1052 5.90 -3.92 -19.04
C VAL A 1052 6.92 -4.13 -17.93
N ALA A 1053 6.43 -4.06 -16.70
CA ALA A 1053 7.15 -4.31 -15.47
C ALA A 1053 6.34 -5.23 -14.54
N VAL A 1054 6.92 -5.54 -13.39
CA VAL A 1054 6.28 -6.31 -12.32
C VAL A 1054 6.69 -5.71 -10.98
N ASP A 1055 5.70 -5.49 -10.12
CA ASP A 1055 5.86 -4.97 -8.74
C ASP A 1055 4.84 -5.67 -7.82
N PHE A 1056 4.97 -5.50 -6.52
CA PHE A 1056 4.04 -6.07 -5.55
C PHE A 1056 2.68 -5.38 -5.60
N ALA A 1057 1.61 -6.18 -5.54
CA ALA A 1057 0.23 -5.69 -5.54
C ALA A 1057 -0.02 -4.61 -4.46
N VAL A 1058 0.56 -4.80 -3.26
CA VAL A 1058 0.43 -3.82 -2.15
C VAL A 1058 1.14 -2.48 -2.44
N SER A 1059 2.28 -2.51 -3.15
CA SER A 1059 2.99 -1.31 -3.61
C SER A 1059 2.14 -0.55 -4.64
N LEU A 1060 1.69 -1.25 -5.68
CA LEU A 1060 0.89 -0.66 -6.77
C LEU A 1060 -0.39 0.02 -6.25
N ILE A 1061 -1.05 -0.57 -5.24
CA ILE A 1061 -2.22 0.00 -4.57
C ILE A 1061 -1.89 1.31 -3.82
N ASP A 1062 -0.82 1.32 -3.01
CA ASP A 1062 -0.37 2.51 -2.29
C ASP A 1062 -0.01 3.66 -3.22
N GLN A 1063 0.71 3.32 -4.31
CA GLN A 1063 1.22 4.25 -5.31
C GLN A 1063 0.13 4.79 -6.25
N GLY A 1064 -1.11 4.33 -6.14
CA GLY A 1064 -2.22 4.87 -6.92
C GLY A 1064 -2.36 4.27 -8.33
N PHE A 1065 -1.91 3.04 -8.54
CA PHE A 1065 -2.22 2.30 -9.76
C PHE A 1065 -3.65 1.72 -9.69
N VAL A 1066 -4.34 1.74 -10.82
CA VAL A 1066 -5.69 1.17 -10.98
C VAL A 1066 -5.65 -0.15 -11.75
N PRO A 1067 -6.56 -1.09 -11.46
CA PRO A 1067 -6.61 -2.37 -12.15
C PRO A 1067 -7.17 -2.26 -13.57
N VAL A 1068 -6.56 -2.97 -14.50
CA VAL A 1068 -7.03 -3.13 -15.88
C VAL A 1068 -7.42 -4.58 -16.11
N TYR A 1069 -8.69 -4.82 -16.41
CA TYR A 1069 -9.22 -6.13 -16.75
C TYR A 1069 -9.27 -6.31 -18.26
N SER A 1070 -8.84 -7.47 -18.73
CA SER A 1070 -8.88 -7.87 -20.15
C SER A 1070 -9.75 -9.12 -20.33
N PRO A 1071 -10.52 -9.25 -21.42
CA PRO A 1071 -11.21 -10.49 -21.79
C PRO A 1071 -10.26 -11.69 -21.91
N LEU A 1072 -8.97 -11.46 -22.23
CA LEU A 1072 -7.94 -12.49 -22.28
C LEU A 1072 -7.75 -13.22 -20.94
N LEU A 1073 -8.07 -12.58 -19.81
CA LEU A 1073 -7.91 -13.14 -18.46
C LEU A 1073 -9.22 -13.24 -17.67
N GLY A 1074 -10.23 -12.47 -18.07
CA GLY A 1074 -11.54 -12.39 -17.43
C GLY A 1074 -11.58 -11.37 -16.27
N ARG A 1075 -12.76 -11.27 -15.64
CA ARG A 1075 -13.09 -10.22 -14.66
C ARG A 1075 -12.72 -10.54 -13.20
N ARG A 1076 -12.08 -11.69 -12.91
CA ARG A 1076 -11.80 -12.16 -11.54
C ARG A 1076 -10.44 -11.71 -10.98
N GLN A 1077 -9.53 -11.24 -11.84
CA GLN A 1077 -8.24 -10.68 -11.49
C GLN A 1077 -7.83 -9.66 -12.57
N PRO A 1078 -7.11 -8.59 -12.23
CA PRO A 1078 -6.56 -7.69 -13.24
C PRO A 1078 -5.58 -8.43 -14.15
N TRP A 1079 -5.53 -8.03 -15.43
CA TRP A 1079 -4.51 -8.46 -16.39
C TRP A 1079 -3.25 -7.60 -16.29
N MET A 1080 -3.40 -6.34 -15.91
CA MET A 1080 -2.31 -5.47 -15.49
C MET A 1080 -2.81 -4.39 -14.52
N MET A 1081 -1.87 -3.69 -13.89
CA MET A 1081 -2.10 -2.39 -13.24
C MET A 1081 -1.56 -1.27 -14.13
N VAL A 1082 -2.10 -0.05 -14.01
CA VAL A 1082 -1.58 1.16 -14.68
C VAL A 1082 -1.66 2.38 -13.75
N PRO A 1083 -0.77 3.39 -13.87
CA PRO A 1083 -0.92 4.65 -13.15
C PRO A 1083 -2.26 5.32 -13.46
N ALA A 1084 -3.00 5.78 -12.44
CA ALA A 1084 -4.33 6.37 -12.61
C ALA A 1084 -4.36 7.53 -13.61
N GLN A 1085 -3.28 8.31 -13.70
CA GLN A 1085 -3.11 9.43 -14.63
C GLN A 1085 -3.25 9.07 -16.12
N TYR A 1086 -3.07 7.79 -16.50
CA TYR A 1086 -3.29 7.30 -17.87
C TYR A 1086 -4.68 6.69 -18.07
N THR A 1087 -5.65 7.06 -17.20
CA THR A 1087 -7.03 6.60 -17.32
C THR A 1087 -7.99 7.79 -17.41
N ARG A 1088 -8.88 7.71 -18.41
CA ARG A 1088 -9.81 8.78 -18.79
C ARG A 1088 -11.24 8.29 -18.58
N LEU A 1089 -12.15 9.20 -18.22
CA LEU A 1089 -13.58 8.92 -18.19
C LEU A 1089 -14.12 8.84 -19.63
N CYS A 1090 -15.00 7.90 -19.95
CA CYS A 1090 -15.69 7.89 -21.24
C CYS A 1090 -16.51 9.18 -21.41
N SER A 1091 -16.40 9.85 -22.56
CA SER A 1091 -17.31 10.95 -22.90
C SER A 1091 -18.75 10.43 -23.12
N SER A 1092 -19.75 11.29 -22.93
CA SER A 1092 -21.16 10.94 -23.19
C SER A 1092 -21.45 10.70 -24.68
N ALA A 1093 -20.67 11.30 -25.58
CA ALA A 1093 -20.79 11.07 -27.02
C ALA A 1093 -20.32 9.66 -27.44
N GLU A 1094 -19.25 9.14 -26.82
CA GLU A 1094 -18.75 7.77 -27.07
C GLU A 1094 -19.72 6.68 -26.60
N GLN A 1095 -20.59 6.97 -25.62
CA GLN A 1095 -21.53 5.99 -25.04
C GLN A 1095 -22.72 5.66 -25.97
N ILE A 1096 -23.01 6.49 -26.96
CA ILE A 1096 -24.17 6.32 -27.85
C ILE A 1096 -23.85 5.34 -29.02
N GLY A 1097 -22.56 5.08 -29.27
CA GLY A 1097 -22.08 4.38 -30.46
C GLY A 1097 -21.92 2.86 -30.37
N GLY A 1098 -22.25 2.19 -29.26
CA GLY A 1098 -22.12 0.73 -29.18
C GLY A 1098 -22.37 0.09 -27.81
N ASP A 1099 -22.16 -1.22 -27.74
CA ASP A 1099 -22.47 -2.15 -26.62
C ASP A 1099 -21.59 -1.94 -25.35
N ARG A 1100 -21.01 -0.74 -25.19
CA ARG A 1100 -20.06 -0.37 -24.13
C ARG A 1100 -20.74 0.47 -23.05
N ILE A 1101 -21.08 -0.17 -21.94
CA ILE A 1101 -21.52 0.51 -20.71
C ILE A 1101 -20.41 1.48 -20.24
N GLY A 1102 -20.78 2.71 -19.86
CA GLY A 1102 -19.82 3.77 -19.47
C GLY A 1102 -18.90 3.38 -18.31
N GLY A 1103 -17.69 3.97 -18.27
CA GLY A 1103 -16.66 3.68 -17.26
C GLY A 1103 -15.33 4.40 -17.51
N MET A 1104 -14.22 3.80 -17.06
CA MET A 1104 -12.86 4.27 -17.33
C MET A 1104 -12.28 3.58 -18.58
N ARG A 1105 -11.61 4.35 -19.44
CA ARG A 1105 -10.77 3.85 -20.54
C ARG A 1105 -9.29 4.03 -20.22
N LEU A 1106 -8.45 3.15 -20.76
CA LEU A 1106 -7.01 3.37 -20.84
C LEU A 1106 -6.74 4.41 -21.93
N ASP A 1107 -5.79 5.31 -21.68
CA ASP A 1107 -5.27 6.24 -22.66
C ASP A 1107 -4.69 5.48 -23.87
N GLU A 1108 -5.25 5.71 -25.07
CA GLU A 1108 -4.90 4.97 -26.29
C GLU A 1108 -3.45 5.21 -26.73
N GLU A 1109 -2.93 6.42 -26.53
CA GLU A 1109 -1.54 6.75 -26.86
C GLU A 1109 -0.58 6.06 -25.86
N PHE A 1110 -0.95 6.01 -24.58
CA PHE A 1110 -0.23 5.24 -23.57
C PHE A 1110 -0.25 3.73 -23.85
N ALA A 1111 -1.40 3.19 -24.26
CA ALA A 1111 -1.54 1.78 -24.65
C ALA A 1111 -0.64 1.43 -25.85
N ALA A 1112 -0.61 2.29 -26.87
CA ALA A 1112 0.24 2.12 -28.06
C ALA A 1112 1.75 2.21 -27.76
N ARG A 1113 2.16 2.79 -26.63
CA ARG A 1113 3.56 2.83 -26.16
C ARG A 1113 4.01 1.54 -25.47
N ALA A 1114 3.12 0.54 -25.29
CA ALA A 1114 3.41 -0.73 -24.62
C ALA A 1114 4.62 -1.45 -25.25
N ARG A 1115 5.70 -1.62 -24.48
CA ARG A 1115 6.96 -2.22 -24.94
C ARG A 1115 7.73 -2.90 -23.80
N LEU A 1116 8.74 -3.71 -24.13
CA LEU A 1116 9.62 -4.29 -23.11
C LEU A 1116 10.80 -3.37 -22.78
N ARG A 1117 11.12 -3.26 -21.48
CA ARG A 1117 12.27 -2.48 -21.00
C ARG A 1117 13.61 -3.16 -21.35
N ARG A 1118 14.54 -2.41 -21.95
CA ARG A 1118 15.82 -2.94 -22.50
C ARG A 1118 17.03 -2.83 -21.56
N LYS A 1119 16.89 -2.15 -20.42
CA LYS A 1119 17.90 -2.01 -19.34
C LYS A 1119 17.21 -2.19 -17.99
#